data_AF-W4GMR9-F1
#
_entry.id   AF-W4GMR9-F1
#
_cell.length_a   1.000
_cell.length_b   1.000
_cell.length_c   1.000
_cell.angle_alpha   90.00
_cell.angle_beta   90.00
_cell.angle_gamma   90.00
#
_symmetry.space_group_name_H-M   'P 1'
#
loop_
_entity.id
_entity.type
_entity.pdbx_description
1 polymer ?
#
loop_
_entity_poly.entity_id
_entity_poly.type
_entity_poly.pdbx_seq_one_letter_code
_entity_poly.pdbx_strand_id
1 'polypeptide(L)'
;MTGNEGGEATTAEEVLSYWFDGDMQELHRTKWFPVSGSDVQAATDADITSRFGTLLATAETRALHASWTSRPHSFVALIVLLDQFCRHVYRHDADKRKAIDVLALELATQFVDDGLHLHVSVPHFVFALMPFRHSPTPDRLEHVLAHIDGRETTMLHDTDLLSKFRRTTVQRQSHLRVPNHREPGEEFDILERAAFLHPNEALLLPKHPLVPIMHAFLTSMRAGSDACPAIGISLSGGVDSMVIAYLLVTLAPRYNNFKVVAVHIDYLNRPESSAEAAYVRAWAHDHNIECIVRPVEECQRATTKREDYEKLSRDIRYTTYQDVMARFTIPGMCVGHHRGDVQENVISNMMKGQSLLGLNGMTPSSMVNGVRIWRPLLAVNKDAIFDFAHTFGVPYFKDTTPQWSTRGKLRRQLMPLLQNIYGDGYLNNLSNLGQEATECADVLETALLGPVLNTVQSSGLAVWIDLTLLCAQPMFLWKEILRRVCHERMGERMIRDKPMGELRVKVLKPNFKASWITLKKQTKSFVTTQKHLVLFREPVFQTVFPPDLYFVAETTPLSTVGPWRIQLRLVASPHTDAQVLEIQSKRWDLWGVIHASGVTYVLPHAHRYILDTEDRPAALRGIDKCLTDAMPLVKNHGVLQDSTHVVVVTLEYVSTSV
;
A
#
# COMPACT_ATOMS: atom_id res chain seq x y z
N MET A 1 -39.22 -71.73 -7.11
CA MET A 1 -39.96 -71.05 -6.04
C MET A 1 -38.99 -70.05 -5.42
N THR A 2 -38.76 -68.94 -6.11
CA THR A 2 -39.40 -67.62 -5.87
C THR A 2 -39.00 -67.02 -4.52
N GLY A 3 -37.78 -66.48 -4.49
CA GLY A 3 -37.36 -65.49 -3.49
C GLY A 3 -37.56 -64.10 -4.12
N ASN A 4 -38.38 -63.31 -3.46
CA ASN A 4 -38.95 -62.03 -3.91
C ASN A 4 -37.94 -60.90 -3.66
N GLU A 5 -37.19 -60.45 -4.68
CA GLU A 5 -36.48 -59.16 -4.66
C GLU A 5 -37.38 -58.09 -5.27
N GLY A 6 -38.36 -57.65 -4.50
CA GLY A 6 -39.10 -56.42 -4.80
C GLY A 6 -38.25 -55.23 -4.37
N GLY A 7 -37.45 -54.67 -5.27
CA GLY A 7 -36.93 -53.32 -5.10
C GLY A 7 -38.11 -52.35 -5.11
N GLU A 8 -38.38 -51.70 -3.98
CA GLU A 8 -39.35 -50.60 -3.92
C GLU A 8 -38.96 -49.55 -4.97
N ALA A 9 -39.90 -49.22 -5.86
CA ALA A 9 -39.67 -48.23 -6.89
C ALA A 9 -39.44 -46.88 -6.22
N THR A 10 -38.20 -46.38 -6.30
CA THR A 10 -37.80 -45.09 -5.73
C THR A 10 -38.75 -43.99 -6.19
N THR A 11 -39.36 -43.27 -5.24
CA THR A 11 -40.45 -42.33 -5.54
C THR A 11 -39.95 -40.91 -5.76
N ALA A 12 -40.79 -40.05 -6.35
CA ALA A 12 -40.48 -38.62 -6.48
C ALA A 12 -40.25 -37.93 -5.12
N GLU A 13 -40.91 -38.42 -4.07
CA GLU A 13 -40.76 -37.90 -2.70
C GLU A 13 -39.37 -38.20 -2.14
N GLU A 14 -38.81 -39.38 -2.42
CA GLU A 14 -37.45 -39.75 -1.97
C GLU A 14 -36.37 -38.90 -2.65
N VAL A 15 -36.55 -38.56 -3.93
CA VAL A 15 -35.63 -37.64 -4.64
C VAL A 15 -35.64 -36.26 -3.99
N LEU A 16 -36.82 -35.71 -3.71
CA LEU A 16 -36.95 -34.39 -3.07
C LEU A 16 -36.43 -34.40 -1.65
N SER A 17 -36.82 -35.39 -0.84
CA SER A 17 -36.37 -35.52 0.55
C SER A 17 -34.86 -35.63 0.61
N TYR A 18 -34.25 -36.45 -0.25
CA TYR A 18 -32.80 -36.58 -0.31
C TYR A 18 -32.10 -35.25 -0.66
N TRP A 19 -32.66 -34.47 -1.59
CA TRP A 19 -32.00 -33.28 -2.10
C TRP A 19 -32.26 -32.01 -1.28
N PHE A 20 -33.41 -31.92 -0.60
CA PHE A 20 -33.85 -30.70 0.06
C PHE A 20 -34.03 -30.80 1.58
N ASP A 21 -34.14 -31.99 2.16
CA ASP A 21 -34.30 -32.12 3.62
C ASP A 21 -32.94 -31.99 4.34
N GLY A 22 -32.91 -31.16 5.39
CA GLY A 22 -31.74 -30.92 6.22
C GLY A 22 -31.42 -29.43 6.40
N ASP A 23 -30.27 -29.14 7.01
CA ASP A 23 -29.77 -27.78 7.13
C ASP A 23 -29.27 -27.25 5.77
N MET A 24 -29.73 -26.07 5.35
CA MET A 24 -29.39 -25.52 4.03
C MET A 24 -27.90 -25.20 3.86
N GLN A 25 -27.19 -24.82 4.93
CA GLN A 25 -25.75 -24.54 4.83
C GLN A 25 -24.95 -25.85 4.68
N GLU A 26 -25.38 -26.90 5.38
CA GLU A 26 -24.81 -28.23 5.25
C GLU A 26 -25.07 -28.82 3.85
N LEU A 27 -26.31 -28.77 3.36
CA LEU A 27 -26.68 -29.21 2.01
C LEU A 27 -25.89 -28.46 0.93
N HIS A 28 -25.69 -27.14 1.10
CA HIS A 28 -24.89 -26.34 0.19
C HIS A 28 -23.43 -26.83 0.10
N ARG A 29 -22.80 -27.17 1.24
CA ARG A 29 -21.39 -27.58 1.30
C ARG A 29 -21.16 -29.03 0.89
N THR A 30 -22.17 -29.89 1.02
CA THR A 30 -22.05 -31.34 0.82
C THR A 30 -22.64 -31.79 -0.51
N LYS A 31 -23.90 -31.44 -0.80
CA LYS A 31 -24.65 -31.96 -1.95
C LYS A 31 -24.71 -30.98 -3.12
N TRP A 32 -25.17 -29.76 -2.89
CA TRP A 32 -25.46 -28.83 -3.98
C TRP A 32 -24.21 -28.26 -4.63
N PHE A 33 -23.23 -27.85 -3.83
CA PHE A 33 -22.00 -27.20 -4.32
C PHE A 33 -20.75 -27.62 -3.52
N PRO A 34 -20.41 -28.92 -3.46
CA PRO A 34 -19.19 -29.37 -2.79
C PRO A 34 -17.93 -28.88 -3.54
N VAL A 35 -16.85 -28.67 -2.79
CA VAL A 35 -15.56 -28.25 -3.35
C VAL A 35 -15.07 -29.29 -4.36
N SER A 36 -14.70 -28.84 -5.56
CA SER A 36 -14.26 -29.71 -6.65
C SER A 36 -13.02 -30.52 -6.25
N GLY A 37 -13.07 -31.84 -6.45
CA GLY A 37 -11.98 -32.76 -6.11
C GLY A 37 -11.83 -33.06 -4.62
N SER A 38 -12.80 -32.69 -3.78
CA SER A 38 -12.80 -33.05 -2.35
C SER A 38 -13.32 -34.46 -2.08
N ASP A 39 -12.93 -35.05 -0.96
CA ASP A 39 -13.45 -36.35 -0.50
C ASP A 39 -14.96 -36.33 -0.30
N VAL A 40 -15.52 -35.18 0.12
CA VAL A 40 -16.96 -34.96 0.28
C VAL A 40 -17.70 -35.08 -1.06
N GLN A 41 -17.10 -34.54 -2.14
CA GLN A 41 -17.66 -34.67 -3.48
C GLN A 41 -17.65 -36.12 -3.95
N ALA A 42 -16.53 -36.83 -3.76
CA ALA A 42 -16.40 -38.23 -4.15
C ALA A 42 -17.40 -39.14 -3.40
N ALA A 43 -17.57 -38.92 -2.09
CA ALA A 43 -18.54 -39.65 -1.28
C ALA A 43 -19.99 -39.39 -1.74
N THR A 44 -20.32 -38.14 -2.06
CA THR A 44 -21.66 -37.76 -2.54
C THR A 44 -21.95 -38.35 -3.92
N ASP A 45 -20.97 -38.34 -4.82
CA ASP A 45 -21.11 -38.95 -6.15
C ASP A 45 -21.39 -40.46 -6.05
N ALA A 46 -20.68 -41.15 -5.15
CA ALA A 46 -20.88 -42.58 -4.91
C ALA A 46 -22.27 -42.88 -4.32
N ASP A 47 -22.72 -42.10 -3.33
CA ASP A 47 -24.03 -42.26 -2.71
C ASP A 47 -25.18 -42.03 -3.71
N ILE A 48 -25.12 -40.96 -4.50
CA ILE A 48 -26.13 -40.66 -5.53
C ILE A 48 -26.14 -41.74 -6.62
N THR A 49 -24.97 -42.19 -7.06
CA THR A 49 -24.85 -43.26 -8.07
C THR A 49 -25.46 -44.56 -7.56
N SER A 50 -25.18 -44.93 -6.31
CA SER A 50 -25.70 -46.16 -5.71
C SER A 50 -27.22 -46.12 -5.49
N ARG A 51 -27.78 -44.99 -5.06
CA ARG A 51 -29.21 -44.89 -4.71
C ARG A 51 -30.11 -44.59 -5.90
N PHE A 52 -29.66 -43.73 -6.81
CA PHE A 52 -30.52 -43.15 -7.85
C PHE A 52 -30.06 -43.45 -9.29
N GLY A 53 -28.94 -44.17 -9.49
CA GLY A 53 -28.42 -44.47 -10.82
C GLY A 53 -29.42 -45.20 -11.73
N THR A 54 -30.13 -46.21 -11.21
CA THR A 54 -31.16 -46.95 -11.96
C THR A 54 -32.39 -46.09 -12.26
N LEU A 55 -32.79 -45.24 -11.31
CA LEU A 55 -33.91 -44.32 -11.48
C LEU A 55 -33.60 -43.25 -12.54
N LEU A 56 -32.37 -42.71 -12.54
CA LEU A 56 -31.88 -41.79 -13.57
C LEU A 56 -31.91 -42.44 -14.96
N ALA A 57 -31.39 -43.67 -15.09
CA ALA A 57 -31.46 -44.41 -16.36
C ALA A 57 -32.91 -44.64 -16.84
N THR A 58 -33.86 -44.79 -15.92
CA THR A 58 -35.29 -44.91 -16.25
C THR A 58 -35.86 -43.56 -16.71
N ALA A 59 -35.49 -42.46 -16.06
CA ALA A 59 -35.89 -41.10 -16.45
C ALA A 59 -35.35 -40.71 -17.84
N GLU A 60 -34.14 -41.18 -18.20
CA GLU A 60 -33.51 -40.98 -19.52
C GLU A 60 -34.37 -41.54 -20.67
N THR A 61 -35.07 -42.66 -20.45
CA THR A 61 -35.94 -43.29 -21.46
C THR A 61 -37.31 -42.62 -21.60
N ARG A 62 -37.54 -41.51 -20.89
CA ARG A 62 -38.82 -40.80 -20.75
C ARG A 62 -39.95 -41.60 -20.07
N ALA A 63 -39.67 -42.78 -19.51
CA ALA A 63 -40.67 -43.64 -18.89
C ALA A 63 -41.38 -43.00 -17.68
N LEU A 64 -40.72 -42.07 -16.98
CA LEU A 64 -41.28 -41.35 -15.81
C LEU A 64 -42.00 -40.04 -16.17
N HIS A 65 -41.85 -39.54 -17.41
CA HIS A 65 -42.26 -38.18 -17.76
C HIS A 65 -43.76 -37.98 -17.61
N ALA A 66 -44.57 -38.88 -18.16
CA ALA A 66 -46.03 -38.74 -18.12
C ALA A 66 -46.62 -38.78 -16.70
N SER A 67 -46.04 -39.57 -15.79
CA SER A 67 -46.54 -39.71 -14.43
C SER A 67 -46.04 -38.59 -13.52
N TRP A 68 -44.79 -38.16 -13.66
CA TRP A 68 -44.16 -37.20 -12.74
C TRP A 68 -44.42 -35.74 -13.11
N THR A 69 -44.77 -35.41 -14.37
CA THR A 69 -45.14 -34.04 -14.76
C THR A 69 -46.56 -33.64 -14.33
N SER A 70 -47.36 -34.58 -13.81
CA SER A 70 -48.77 -34.35 -13.41
C SER A 70 -48.95 -33.47 -12.16
N ARG A 71 -47.92 -33.35 -11.31
CA ARG A 71 -47.95 -32.55 -10.07
C ARG A 71 -46.69 -31.70 -9.95
N PRO A 72 -46.76 -30.46 -9.41
CA PRO A 72 -45.60 -29.56 -9.33
C PRO A 72 -44.38 -30.18 -8.63
N HIS A 73 -44.58 -30.86 -7.50
CA HIS A 73 -43.48 -31.44 -6.72
C HIS A 73 -42.80 -32.61 -7.44
N SER A 74 -43.56 -33.56 -7.99
CA SER A 74 -42.98 -34.67 -8.76
C SER A 74 -42.31 -34.19 -10.05
N PHE A 75 -42.76 -33.07 -10.61
CA PHE A 75 -42.14 -32.46 -11.76
C PHE A 75 -40.75 -31.90 -11.39
N VAL A 76 -40.64 -31.17 -10.28
CA VAL A 76 -39.35 -30.71 -9.76
C VAL A 76 -38.40 -31.88 -9.48
N ALA A 77 -38.91 -32.99 -8.92
CA ALA A 77 -38.12 -34.19 -8.68
C ALA A 77 -37.51 -34.75 -9.98
N LEU A 78 -38.29 -34.79 -11.06
CA LEU A 78 -37.83 -35.23 -12.37
C LEU A 78 -36.75 -34.30 -12.95
N ILE A 79 -36.93 -32.97 -12.80
CA ILE A 79 -35.93 -31.99 -13.23
C ILE A 79 -34.62 -32.14 -12.43
N VAL A 80 -34.71 -32.27 -11.10
CA VAL A 80 -33.53 -32.46 -10.23
C VAL A 80 -32.78 -33.75 -10.57
N LEU A 81 -33.50 -34.84 -10.85
CA LEU A 81 -32.90 -36.10 -11.25
C LEU A 81 -32.10 -35.95 -12.55
N LEU A 82 -32.71 -35.35 -13.58
CA LEU A 82 -32.07 -35.18 -14.90
C LEU A 82 -31.00 -34.08 -14.90
N ASP A 83 -31.12 -33.02 -14.12
CA ASP A 83 -30.16 -31.90 -14.14
C ASP A 83 -29.07 -31.99 -13.08
N GLN A 84 -29.40 -32.33 -11.83
CA GLN A 84 -28.46 -32.34 -10.72
C GLN A 84 -27.82 -33.72 -10.54
N PHE A 85 -28.61 -34.78 -10.40
CA PHE A 85 -28.07 -36.13 -10.11
C PHE A 85 -27.25 -36.65 -11.29
N CYS A 86 -27.66 -36.35 -12.53
CA CYS A 86 -26.88 -36.61 -13.72
C CYS A 86 -25.43 -36.10 -13.64
N ARG A 87 -25.18 -34.96 -12.98
CA ARG A 87 -23.83 -34.38 -12.85
C ARG A 87 -22.95 -35.13 -11.87
N HIS A 88 -23.56 -35.80 -10.89
CA HIS A 88 -22.89 -36.68 -9.94
C HIS A 88 -22.60 -38.04 -10.57
N VAL A 89 -23.60 -38.67 -11.20
CA VAL A 89 -23.46 -40.00 -11.82
C VAL A 89 -22.54 -39.98 -13.05
N TYR A 90 -22.66 -38.96 -13.90
CA TYR A 90 -21.92 -38.85 -15.16
C TYR A 90 -20.87 -37.75 -15.13
N ARG A 91 -20.24 -37.50 -13.97
CA ARG A 91 -19.23 -36.45 -13.79
C ARG A 91 -18.14 -36.47 -14.87
N HIS A 92 -17.67 -37.68 -15.20
CA HIS A 92 -16.59 -37.92 -16.16
C HIS A 92 -17.07 -38.20 -17.60
N ASP A 93 -18.37 -38.18 -17.84
CA ASP A 93 -18.97 -38.39 -19.17
C ASP A 93 -19.71 -37.12 -19.61
N ALA A 94 -18.98 -36.26 -20.34
CA ALA A 94 -19.49 -34.96 -20.78
C ALA A 94 -20.57 -35.11 -21.86
N ASP A 95 -20.46 -36.12 -22.73
CA ASP A 95 -21.39 -36.33 -23.83
C ASP A 95 -22.75 -36.79 -23.30
N LYS A 96 -22.75 -37.69 -22.33
CA LYS A 96 -23.98 -38.13 -21.67
C LYS A 96 -24.67 -37.00 -20.92
N ARG A 97 -23.93 -36.16 -20.19
CA ARG A 97 -24.48 -34.96 -19.53
C ARG A 97 -25.11 -33.99 -20.53
N LYS A 98 -24.45 -33.74 -21.67
CA LYS A 98 -24.97 -32.84 -22.69
C LYS A 98 -26.26 -33.36 -23.34
N ALA A 99 -26.39 -34.67 -23.54
CA ALA A 99 -27.62 -35.27 -24.04
C ALA A 99 -28.78 -35.11 -23.05
N ILE A 100 -28.52 -35.29 -21.76
CA ILE A 100 -29.53 -35.16 -20.70
C ILE A 100 -29.90 -33.69 -20.44
N ASP A 101 -28.95 -32.75 -20.58
CA ASP A 101 -29.19 -31.31 -20.46
C ASP A 101 -30.32 -30.82 -21.41
N VAL A 102 -30.45 -31.44 -22.59
CA VAL A 102 -31.54 -31.14 -23.54
C VAL A 102 -32.91 -31.55 -22.97
N LEU A 103 -33.00 -32.74 -22.37
CA LEU A 103 -34.23 -33.24 -21.75
C LEU A 103 -34.61 -32.41 -20.52
N ALA A 104 -33.64 -32.08 -19.67
CA ALA A 104 -33.86 -31.27 -18.48
C ALA A 104 -34.32 -29.85 -18.84
N LEU A 105 -33.79 -29.27 -19.92
CA LEU A 105 -34.22 -27.97 -20.42
C LEU A 105 -35.64 -27.98 -20.99
N GLU A 106 -36.01 -29.02 -21.74
CA GLU A 106 -37.38 -29.22 -22.26
C GLU A 106 -38.39 -29.24 -21.09
N LEU A 107 -38.10 -30.02 -20.06
CA LEU A 107 -38.92 -30.14 -18.86
C LEU A 107 -38.98 -28.84 -18.04
N ALA A 108 -37.86 -28.13 -17.87
CA ALA A 108 -37.83 -26.85 -17.18
C ALA A 108 -38.62 -25.76 -17.93
N THR A 109 -38.59 -25.79 -19.26
CA THR A 109 -39.38 -24.90 -20.11
C THR A 109 -40.87 -25.17 -19.92
N GLN A 110 -41.29 -26.44 -20.05
CA GLN A 110 -42.68 -26.83 -19.81
C GLN A 110 -43.15 -26.46 -18.39
N PHE A 111 -42.34 -26.71 -17.36
CA PHE A 111 -42.67 -26.38 -15.98
C PHE A 111 -42.92 -24.88 -15.76
N VAL A 112 -42.20 -24.03 -16.50
CA VAL A 112 -42.38 -22.58 -16.47
C VAL A 112 -43.61 -22.15 -17.28
N ASP A 113 -43.78 -22.67 -18.49
CA ASP A 113 -44.90 -22.38 -19.39
C ASP A 113 -46.25 -22.77 -18.79
N ASP A 114 -46.31 -23.90 -18.08
CA ASP A 114 -47.50 -24.38 -17.37
C ASP A 114 -47.77 -23.58 -16.06
N GLY A 115 -46.94 -22.58 -15.72
CA GLY A 115 -47.09 -21.74 -14.53
C GLY A 115 -46.80 -22.44 -13.21
N LEU A 116 -46.35 -23.70 -13.23
CA LEU A 116 -46.17 -24.53 -12.03
C LEU A 116 -45.08 -24.00 -11.08
N HIS A 117 -44.10 -23.27 -11.63
CA HIS A 117 -43.06 -22.60 -10.88
C HIS A 117 -43.60 -21.61 -9.82
N LEU A 118 -44.80 -21.05 -10.00
CA LEU A 118 -45.44 -20.15 -9.04
C LEU A 118 -45.94 -20.87 -7.77
N HIS A 119 -46.07 -22.20 -7.81
CA HIS A 119 -46.72 -23.00 -6.76
C HIS A 119 -45.77 -23.91 -5.97
N VAL A 120 -44.45 -23.68 -6.05
CA VAL A 120 -43.43 -24.47 -5.33
C VAL A 120 -42.65 -23.63 -4.32
N SER A 121 -41.84 -24.25 -3.45
CA SER A 121 -40.96 -23.54 -2.50
C SER A 121 -39.80 -22.83 -3.22
N VAL A 122 -39.09 -21.92 -2.55
CA VAL A 122 -37.93 -21.21 -3.15
C VAL A 122 -36.81 -22.17 -3.56
N PRO A 123 -36.40 -23.17 -2.75
CA PRO A 123 -35.41 -24.15 -3.19
C PRO A 123 -35.87 -24.93 -4.43
N HIS A 124 -37.13 -25.39 -4.46
CA HIS A 124 -37.68 -26.09 -5.62
C HIS A 124 -37.68 -25.21 -6.86
N PHE A 125 -38.05 -23.93 -6.72
CA PHE A 125 -37.99 -22.95 -7.80
C PHE A 125 -36.56 -22.79 -8.34
N VAL A 126 -35.59 -22.52 -7.47
CA VAL A 126 -34.19 -22.33 -7.88
C VAL A 126 -33.67 -23.52 -8.66
N PHE A 127 -33.88 -24.74 -8.16
CA PHE A 127 -33.40 -25.95 -8.81
C PHE A 127 -34.19 -26.33 -10.07
N ALA A 128 -35.49 -26.02 -10.15
CA ALA A 128 -36.27 -26.20 -11.37
C ALA A 128 -35.78 -25.29 -12.51
N LEU A 129 -35.20 -24.13 -12.20
CA LEU A 129 -34.62 -23.21 -13.20
C LEU A 129 -33.11 -23.41 -13.44
N MET A 130 -32.44 -24.31 -12.74
CA MET A 130 -31.02 -24.62 -12.98
C MET A 130 -30.71 -25.09 -14.42
N PRO A 131 -31.57 -25.85 -15.12
CA PRO A 131 -31.33 -26.25 -16.52
C PRO A 131 -31.10 -25.07 -17.47
N PHE A 132 -31.80 -23.95 -17.29
CA PHE A 132 -31.57 -22.73 -18.08
C PHE A 132 -30.17 -22.14 -17.88
N ARG A 133 -29.58 -22.31 -16.69
CA ARG A 133 -28.19 -21.88 -16.40
C ARG A 133 -27.16 -22.86 -16.92
N HIS A 134 -27.48 -24.15 -16.98
CA HIS A 134 -26.58 -25.17 -17.53
C HIS A 134 -26.55 -25.17 -19.06
N SER A 135 -27.63 -24.74 -19.71
CA SER A 135 -27.72 -24.48 -21.16
C SER A 135 -27.97 -22.99 -21.48
N PRO A 136 -27.04 -22.10 -21.12
CA PRO A 136 -27.34 -20.67 -21.02
C PRO A 136 -27.31 -19.97 -22.39
N THR A 137 -28.32 -19.14 -22.64
CA THR A 137 -28.33 -18.11 -23.70
C THR A 137 -28.75 -16.78 -23.07
N PRO A 138 -28.40 -15.61 -23.66
CA PRO A 138 -28.83 -14.32 -23.14
C PRO A 138 -30.34 -14.25 -22.87
N ASP A 139 -31.15 -14.76 -23.80
CA ASP A 139 -32.62 -14.77 -23.72
C ASP A 139 -33.12 -15.71 -22.60
N ARG A 140 -32.54 -16.90 -22.48
CA ARG A 140 -32.91 -17.86 -21.41
C ARG A 140 -32.59 -17.31 -20.04
N LEU A 141 -31.44 -16.67 -19.87
CA LEU A 141 -31.07 -16.08 -18.59
C LEU A 141 -31.88 -14.83 -18.29
N GLU A 142 -32.27 -14.05 -19.31
CA GLU A 142 -33.22 -12.95 -19.15
C GLU A 142 -34.58 -13.44 -18.69
N HIS A 143 -35.05 -14.54 -19.30
CA HIS A 143 -36.28 -15.21 -18.90
C HIS A 143 -36.24 -15.68 -17.44
N VAL A 144 -35.12 -16.29 -17.01
CA VAL A 144 -34.91 -16.68 -15.60
C VAL A 144 -34.96 -15.46 -14.67
N LEU A 145 -34.29 -14.36 -15.03
CA LEU A 145 -34.26 -13.15 -14.21
C LEU A 145 -35.65 -12.50 -14.08
N ALA A 146 -36.45 -12.48 -15.15
CA ALA A 146 -37.82 -11.99 -15.11
C ALA A 146 -38.68 -12.77 -14.10
N HIS A 147 -38.53 -14.10 -14.04
CA HIS A 147 -39.24 -14.94 -13.06
C HIS A 147 -38.72 -14.75 -11.63
N ILE A 148 -37.43 -14.48 -11.44
CA ILE A 148 -36.87 -14.15 -10.13
C ILE A 148 -37.45 -12.82 -9.63
N ASP A 149 -37.42 -11.77 -10.47
CA ASP A 149 -37.91 -10.44 -10.12
C ASP A 149 -39.43 -10.45 -9.85
N GLY A 150 -40.21 -11.22 -10.62
CA GLY A 150 -41.64 -11.44 -10.38
C GLY A 150 -41.94 -12.16 -9.05
N ARG A 151 -41.00 -12.96 -8.56
CA ARG A 151 -41.14 -13.69 -7.29
C ARG A 151 -40.75 -12.83 -6.08
N GLU A 152 -39.71 -12.01 -6.21
CA GLU A 152 -39.28 -11.05 -5.18
C GLU A 152 -40.38 -10.02 -4.85
N THR A 153 -41.16 -9.61 -5.85
CA THR A 153 -42.31 -8.70 -5.63
C THR A 153 -43.47 -9.33 -4.88
N THR A 154 -43.55 -10.67 -4.84
CA THR A 154 -44.66 -11.42 -4.25
C THR A 154 -44.32 -12.00 -2.87
N MET A 155 -43.03 -12.08 -2.50
CA MET A 155 -42.57 -12.67 -1.23
C MET A 155 -41.96 -11.60 -0.30
N LEU A 156 -42.49 -11.50 0.93
CA LEU A 156 -42.02 -10.57 1.98
C LEU A 156 -40.74 -11.05 2.71
N HIS A 157 -40.19 -12.22 2.35
CA HIS A 157 -38.97 -12.78 2.95
C HIS A 157 -37.93 -13.07 1.86
N ASP A 158 -36.87 -12.26 1.83
CA ASP A 158 -35.68 -12.49 1.01
C ASP A 158 -34.89 -13.67 1.61
N THR A 159 -34.85 -14.79 0.90
CA THR A 159 -34.02 -15.93 1.26
C THR A 159 -32.64 -15.79 0.60
N ASP A 160 -31.56 -15.94 1.36
CA ASP A 160 -30.17 -15.88 0.89
C ASP A 160 -29.92 -16.73 -0.39
N LEU A 161 -30.59 -17.88 -0.52
CA LEU A 161 -30.50 -18.74 -1.70
C LEU A 161 -31.00 -18.07 -2.99
N LEU A 162 -32.11 -17.32 -2.93
CA LEU A 162 -32.69 -16.64 -4.10
C LEU A 162 -31.82 -15.45 -4.52
N SER A 163 -31.35 -14.65 -3.56
CA SER A 163 -30.47 -13.51 -3.85
C SER A 163 -29.13 -13.97 -4.44
N LYS A 164 -28.59 -15.09 -3.95
CA LYS A 164 -27.39 -15.75 -4.52
C LYS A 164 -27.65 -16.32 -5.91
N PHE A 165 -28.79 -16.96 -6.13
CA PHE A 165 -29.19 -17.48 -7.45
C PHE A 165 -29.33 -16.34 -8.47
N ARG A 166 -29.98 -15.24 -8.09
CA ARG A 166 -30.08 -14.01 -8.90
C ARG A 166 -28.70 -13.49 -9.26
N ARG A 167 -27.83 -13.26 -8.27
CA ARG A 167 -26.47 -12.75 -8.45
C ARG A 167 -25.64 -13.61 -9.42
N THR A 168 -25.67 -14.92 -9.21
CA THR A 168 -24.92 -15.88 -10.06
C THR A 168 -25.55 -16.10 -11.44
N THR A 169 -26.83 -15.74 -11.64
CA THR A 169 -27.51 -15.73 -12.94
C THR A 169 -27.18 -14.46 -13.72
N VAL A 170 -27.25 -13.29 -13.08
CA VAL A 170 -26.78 -12.01 -13.65
C VAL A 170 -25.31 -12.13 -14.07
N GLN A 171 -24.46 -12.71 -13.21
CA GLN A 171 -23.07 -12.98 -13.54
C GLN A 171 -22.93 -13.83 -14.82
N ARG A 172 -23.69 -14.92 -14.92
CA ARG A 172 -23.62 -15.80 -16.10
C ARG A 172 -24.19 -15.17 -17.36
N GLN A 173 -25.22 -14.32 -17.23
CA GLN A 173 -25.79 -13.54 -18.33
C GLN A 173 -24.81 -12.47 -18.81
N SER A 174 -24.14 -11.77 -17.89
CA SER A 174 -23.09 -10.82 -18.25
C SER A 174 -21.95 -11.51 -19.00
N HIS A 175 -21.54 -12.72 -18.60
CA HIS A 175 -20.51 -13.48 -19.32
C HIS A 175 -20.94 -13.88 -20.75
N LEU A 176 -22.24 -14.05 -21.02
CA LEU A 176 -22.76 -14.39 -22.35
C LEU A 176 -23.08 -13.17 -23.22
N ARG A 177 -23.43 -12.04 -22.61
CA ARG A 177 -23.71 -10.77 -23.31
C ARG A 177 -22.43 -9.99 -23.62
N VAL A 178 -21.35 -10.26 -22.88
CA VAL A 178 -20.00 -9.90 -23.25
C VAL A 178 -19.59 -10.81 -24.42
N PRO A 179 -19.40 -10.28 -25.65
CA PRO A 179 -18.63 -11.03 -26.62
C PRO A 179 -17.29 -11.31 -25.95
N ASN A 180 -16.75 -12.52 -26.06
CA ASN A 180 -15.31 -12.62 -26.10
C ASN A 180 -14.89 -11.70 -27.25
N HIS A 181 -14.57 -10.45 -26.95
CA HIS A 181 -13.94 -9.54 -27.89
C HIS A 181 -12.55 -10.11 -28.10
N ARG A 182 -12.45 -11.13 -28.94
CA ARG A 182 -11.33 -11.26 -29.85
C ARG A 182 -11.70 -10.35 -30.99
N GLU A 183 -11.17 -9.12 -30.99
CA GLU A 183 -10.98 -8.50 -32.29
C GLU A 183 -10.08 -9.43 -33.12
N PRO A 184 -10.36 -9.68 -34.41
CA PRO A 184 -9.52 -10.53 -35.24
C PRO A 184 -8.09 -9.94 -35.30
N GLY A 185 -7.17 -10.45 -34.48
CA GLY A 185 -5.80 -9.95 -34.37
C GLY A 185 -5.22 -9.86 -32.96
N GLU A 186 -5.99 -9.99 -31.88
CA GLU A 186 -5.44 -9.98 -30.52
C GLU A 186 -4.73 -11.31 -30.17
N GLU A 187 -3.43 -11.23 -29.90
CA GLU A 187 -2.55 -12.38 -29.65
C GLU A 187 -2.65 -12.94 -28.22
N PHE A 188 -3.12 -12.15 -27.24
CA PHE A 188 -3.08 -12.48 -25.81
C PHE A 188 -4.44 -12.33 -25.10
N ASP A 189 -4.81 -13.33 -24.28
CA ASP A 189 -5.98 -13.30 -23.39
C ASP A 189 -5.60 -12.74 -21.99
N ILE A 190 -5.68 -11.42 -21.84
CA ILE A 190 -5.15 -10.65 -20.70
C ILE A 190 -6.18 -10.36 -19.59
N LEU A 191 -7.47 -10.36 -19.91
CA LEU A 191 -8.53 -9.97 -18.97
C LEU A 191 -8.98 -11.18 -18.14
N GLU A 192 -9.06 -11.01 -16.82
CA GLU A 192 -9.85 -11.92 -15.99
C GLU A 192 -11.34 -11.58 -16.11
N ARG A 193 -11.64 -10.29 -16.29
CA ARG A 193 -13.00 -9.78 -16.46
C ARG A 193 -13.03 -8.59 -17.40
N ALA A 194 -13.94 -8.62 -18.36
CA ALA A 194 -14.18 -7.53 -19.30
C ALA A 194 -15.16 -6.49 -18.73
N ALA A 195 -15.16 -5.30 -19.35
CA ALA A 195 -16.02 -4.20 -18.98
C ALA A 195 -17.48 -4.47 -19.38
N PHE A 196 -18.44 -3.98 -18.59
CA PHE A 196 -19.84 -3.90 -19.02
C PHE A 196 -20.55 -2.73 -18.34
N LEU A 197 -21.63 -2.23 -18.94
CA LEU A 197 -22.45 -1.17 -18.36
C LEU A 197 -23.58 -1.76 -17.52
N HIS A 198 -23.69 -1.35 -16.26
CA HIS A 198 -24.79 -1.79 -15.41
C HIS A 198 -26.03 -0.90 -15.63
N PRO A 199 -27.18 -1.45 -16.08
CA PRO A 199 -28.33 -0.64 -16.48
C PRO A 199 -28.92 0.24 -15.36
N ASN A 200 -28.77 -0.20 -14.10
CA ASN A 200 -29.23 0.54 -12.91
C ASN A 200 -28.08 1.16 -12.09
N GLU A 201 -26.94 1.46 -12.71
CA GLU A 201 -25.76 2.01 -12.01
C GLU A 201 -26.10 3.22 -11.13
N ALA A 202 -26.83 4.20 -11.67
CA ALA A 202 -27.20 5.42 -10.95
C ALA A 202 -27.98 5.17 -9.65
N LEU A 203 -28.76 4.07 -9.58
CA LEU A 203 -29.54 3.69 -8.41
C LEU A 203 -28.72 2.88 -7.40
N LEU A 204 -27.81 2.03 -7.87
CA LEU A 204 -27.06 1.08 -7.04
C LEU A 204 -25.75 1.66 -6.51
N LEU A 205 -25.06 2.48 -7.31
CA LEU A 205 -23.75 3.03 -6.97
C LEU A 205 -23.77 3.77 -5.62
N PRO A 206 -24.72 4.70 -5.34
CA PRO A 206 -24.72 5.42 -4.06
C PRO A 206 -24.89 4.52 -2.83
N LYS A 207 -25.44 3.30 -2.99
CA LYS A 207 -25.67 2.34 -1.91
C LYS A 207 -24.47 1.43 -1.65
N HIS A 208 -23.48 1.40 -2.55
CA HIS A 208 -22.36 0.48 -2.43
C HIS A 208 -21.41 0.90 -1.28
N PRO A 209 -20.91 -0.03 -0.43
CA PRO A 209 -20.06 0.29 0.72
C PRO A 209 -18.77 1.07 0.42
N LEU A 210 -18.24 0.97 -0.80
CA LEU A 210 -17.02 1.70 -1.21
C LEU A 210 -17.25 3.20 -1.44
N VAL A 211 -18.47 3.61 -1.78
CA VAL A 211 -18.79 5.01 -2.05
C VAL A 211 -18.61 5.92 -0.83
N PRO A 212 -19.15 5.61 0.38
CA PRO A 212 -18.89 6.43 1.56
C PRO A 212 -17.40 6.47 1.95
N ILE A 213 -16.65 5.38 1.73
CA ILE A 213 -15.20 5.33 1.98
C ILE A 213 -14.46 6.30 1.05
N MET A 214 -14.78 6.27 -0.24
CA MET A 214 -14.21 7.19 -1.22
C MET A 214 -14.63 8.64 -0.96
N HIS A 215 -15.87 8.89 -0.54
CA HIS A 215 -16.32 10.23 -0.12
C HIS A 215 -15.50 10.76 1.06
N ALA A 216 -15.27 9.95 2.10
CA ALA A 216 -14.44 10.34 3.25
C ALA A 216 -13.01 10.67 2.81
N PHE A 217 -12.43 9.84 1.94
CA PHE A 217 -11.11 10.07 1.35
C PHE A 217 -11.04 11.39 0.57
N LEU A 218 -11.92 11.58 -0.43
CA LEU A 218 -11.94 12.78 -1.28
C LEU A 218 -12.15 14.07 -0.47
N THR A 219 -13.00 14.00 0.57
CA THR A 219 -13.25 15.12 1.48
C THR A 219 -12.00 15.45 2.30
N SER A 220 -11.32 14.44 2.86
CA SER A 220 -10.09 14.62 3.65
C SER A 220 -8.97 15.29 2.85
N MET A 221 -8.91 15.02 1.54
CA MET A 221 -7.91 15.58 0.63
C MET A 221 -8.33 16.90 -0.01
N ARG A 222 -9.54 17.40 0.29
CA ARG A 222 -10.14 18.60 -0.32
C ARG A 222 -10.14 18.54 -1.85
N ALA A 223 -10.52 17.39 -2.40
CA ALA A 223 -10.58 17.18 -3.85
C ALA A 223 -11.43 18.25 -4.54
N GLY A 224 -10.92 18.81 -5.66
CA GLY A 224 -11.58 19.85 -6.42
C GLY A 224 -11.32 21.29 -5.94
N SER A 225 -10.58 21.46 -4.84
CA SER A 225 -10.08 22.77 -4.40
C SER A 225 -8.82 23.18 -5.17
N ASP A 226 -8.42 24.45 -5.07
CA ASP A 226 -7.16 24.95 -5.66
C ASP A 226 -5.92 24.20 -5.15
N ALA A 227 -6.00 23.62 -3.94
CA ALA A 227 -4.94 22.81 -3.36
C ALA A 227 -4.92 21.36 -3.88
N CYS A 228 -5.99 20.89 -4.51
CA CYS A 228 -6.13 19.53 -5.06
C CYS A 228 -6.99 19.54 -6.34
N PRO A 229 -6.51 20.20 -7.42
CA PRO A 229 -7.26 20.29 -8.68
C PRO A 229 -7.21 18.99 -9.50
N ALA A 230 -6.27 18.10 -9.17
CA ALA A 230 -6.08 16.82 -9.82
C ALA A 230 -5.65 15.73 -8.83
N ILE A 231 -6.03 14.48 -9.10
CA ILE A 231 -5.65 13.30 -8.33
C ILE A 231 -4.94 12.31 -9.25
N GLY A 232 -3.76 11.86 -8.82
CA GLY A 232 -3.00 10.83 -9.53
C GLY A 232 -3.43 9.44 -9.11
N ILE A 233 -3.39 8.47 -10.01
CA ILE A 233 -3.53 7.05 -9.68
C ILE A 233 -2.47 6.18 -10.38
N SER A 234 -1.79 5.32 -9.62
CA SER A 234 -0.98 4.25 -10.17
C SER A 234 -1.90 3.13 -10.66
N LEU A 235 -2.09 3.05 -11.98
CA LEU A 235 -3.03 2.14 -12.61
C LEU A 235 -2.31 0.89 -13.10
N SER A 236 -2.33 -0.20 -12.34
CA SER A 236 -1.65 -1.44 -12.71
C SER A 236 -2.49 -2.36 -13.60
N GLY A 237 -3.79 -2.08 -13.74
CA GLY A 237 -4.76 -2.96 -14.41
C GLY A 237 -5.30 -4.08 -13.53
N GLY A 238 -4.80 -4.21 -12.30
CA GLY A 238 -5.40 -5.07 -11.29
C GLY A 238 -6.69 -4.48 -10.72
N VAL A 239 -7.57 -5.34 -10.21
CA VAL A 239 -8.92 -4.99 -9.72
C VAL A 239 -8.94 -3.79 -8.77
N ASP A 240 -7.99 -3.71 -7.84
CA ASP A 240 -7.97 -2.62 -6.85
C ASP A 240 -7.75 -1.25 -7.49
N SER A 241 -6.79 -1.18 -8.43
CA SER A 241 -6.46 0.08 -9.10
C SER A 241 -7.55 0.51 -10.08
N MET A 242 -8.19 -0.45 -10.77
CA MET A 242 -9.26 -0.17 -11.72
C MET A 242 -10.53 0.31 -10.99
N VAL A 243 -10.86 -0.29 -9.84
CA VAL A 243 -11.99 0.15 -9.00
C VAL A 243 -11.75 1.56 -8.44
N ILE A 244 -10.54 1.87 -7.97
CA ILE A 244 -10.24 3.24 -7.52
C ILE A 244 -10.34 4.22 -8.70
N ALA A 245 -9.77 3.90 -9.87
CA ALA A 245 -9.84 4.77 -11.05
C ALA A 245 -11.29 5.09 -11.43
N TYR A 246 -12.12 4.05 -11.51
CA TYR A 246 -13.54 4.18 -11.82
C TYR A 246 -14.26 5.05 -10.79
N LEU A 247 -14.09 4.78 -9.49
CA LEU A 247 -14.69 5.58 -8.42
C LEU A 247 -14.25 7.04 -8.43
N LEU A 248 -12.98 7.33 -8.76
CA LEU A 248 -12.49 8.71 -8.87
C LEU A 248 -13.21 9.48 -9.98
N VAL A 249 -13.34 8.89 -11.18
CA VAL A 249 -14.03 9.52 -12.31
C VAL A 249 -15.51 9.69 -12.02
N THR A 250 -16.18 8.64 -11.53
CA THR A 250 -17.63 8.68 -11.30
C THR A 250 -18.00 9.68 -10.19
N LEU A 251 -17.12 9.92 -9.22
CA LEU A 251 -17.35 10.88 -8.14
C LEU A 251 -16.84 12.29 -8.45
N ALA A 252 -15.94 12.48 -9.43
CA ALA A 252 -15.39 13.80 -9.78
C ALA A 252 -16.44 14.91 -10.00
N PRO A 253 -17.62 14.65 -10.63
CA PRO A 253 -18.67 15.65 -10.76
C PRO A 253 -19.20 16.22 -9.44
N ARG A 254 -19.09 15.48 -8.34
CA ARG A 254 -19.50 15.94 -6.99
C ARG A 254 -18.44 16.81 -6.30
N TYR A 255 -17.23 16.85 -6.85
CA TYR A 255 -16.06 17.53 -6.27
C TYR A 255 -15.42 18.47 -7.30
N ASN A 256 -16.22 19.40 -7.83
CA ASN A 256 -15.78 20.45 -8.75
C ASN A 256 -15.03 19.93 -10.00
N ASN A 257 -15.35 18.71 -10.47
CA ASN A 257 -14.72 18.08 -11.64
C ASN A 257 -13.18 18.11 -11.59
N PHE A 258 -12.59 17.70 -10.46
CA PHE A 258 -11.14 17.51 -10.39
C PHE A 258 -10.66 16.53 -11.48
N LYS A 259 -9.44 16.74 -11.98
CA LYS A 259 -8.86 15.88 -13.03
C LYS A 259 -8.34 14.57 -12.44
N VAL A 260 -8.55 13.46 -13.15
CA VAL A 260 -7.92 12.18 -12.82
C VAL A 260 -6.78 11.93 -13.80
N VAL A 261 -5.60 11.63 -13.27
CA VAL A 261 -4.41 11.32 -14.09
C VAL A 261 -3.87 9.96 -13.68
N ALA A 262 -3.87 9.00 -14.60
CA ALA A 262 -3.33 7.66 -14.40
C ALA A 262 -1.85 7.58 -14.80
N VAL A 263 -1.09 6.80 -14.05
CA VAL A 263 0.27 6.38 -14.39
C VAL A 263 0.32 4.87 -14.42
N HIS A 264 0.62 4.30 -15.58
CA HIS A 264 0.88 2.88 -15.76
C HIS A 264 2.38 2.65 -15.97
N ILE A 265 3.00 1.83 -15.13
CA ILE A 265 4.39 1.41 -15.31
C ILE A 265 4.39 0.04 -15.98
N ASP A 266 4.78 0.00 -17.24
CA ASP A 266 4.93 -1.24 -17.99
C ASP A 266 6.35 -1.77 -17.79
N TYR A 267 6.48 -2.86 -17.05
CA TYR A 267 7.79 -3.43 -16.73
C TYR A 267 8.40 -4.31 -17.83
N LEU A 268 7.69 -4.56 -18.94
CA LEU A 268 8.16 -5.35 -20.09
C LEU A 268 8.74 -6.73 -19.71
N ASN A 269 8.28 -7.30 -18.59
CA ASN A 269 8.76 -8.60 -18.10
C ASN A 269 8.05 -9.79 -18.76
N ARG A 270 6.95 -9.53 -19.48
CA ARG A 270 6.06 -10.56 -20.05
C ARG A 270 5.62 -10.13 -21.46
N PRO A 271 5.50 -11.04 -22.43
CA PRO A 271 5.03 -10.71 -23.79
C PRO A 271 3.70 -9.95 -23.80
N GLU A 272 2.77 -10.30 -22.91
CA GLU A 272 1.44 -9.72 -22.81
C GLU A 272 1.40 -8.32 -22.16
N SER A 273 2.50 -7.84 -21.55
CA SER A 273 2.53 -6.56 -20.82
C SER A 273 2.25 -5.34 -21.71
N SER A 274 2.72 -5.37 -22.95
CA SER A 274 2.42 -4.33 -23.94
C SER A 274 0.93 -4.26 -24.29
N ALA A 275 0.26 -5.43 -24.34
CA ALA A 275 -1.19 -5.50 -24.58
C ALA A 275 -1.98 -4.99 -23.36
N GLU A 276 -1.55 -5.33 -22.15
CA GLU A 276 -2.09 -4.77 -20.90
C GLU A 276 -1.96 -3.23 -20.87
N ALA A 277 -0.80 -2.68 -21.24
CA ALA A 277 -0.57 -1.25 -21.30
C ALA A 277 -1.44 -0.54 -22.36
N ALA A 278 -1.64 -1.17 -23.52
CA ALA A 278 -2.53 -0.66 -24.57
C ALA A 278 -3.99 -0.64 -24.09
N TYR A 279 -4.45 -1.71 -23.44
CA TYR A 279 -5.81 -1.81 -22.90
C TYR A 279 -6.06 -0.76 -21.82
N VAL A 280 -5.16 -0.61 -20.84
CA VAL A 280 -5.31 0.40 -19.78
C VAL A 280 -5.39 1.81 -20.37
N ARG A 281 -4.57 2.10 -21.39
CA ARG A 281 -4.58 3.41 -22.06
C ARG A 281 -5.93 3.66 -22.76
N ALA A 282 -6.45 2.68 -23.49
CA ALA A 282 -7.74 2.78 -24.16
C ALA A 282 -8.89 2.95 -23.16
N TRP A 283 -8.94 2.10 -22.13
CA TRP A 283 -9.93 2.19 -21.07
C TRP A 283 -9.90 3.55 -20.36
N ALA A 284 -8.71 4.07 -20.05
CA ALA A 284 -8.55 5.37 -19.42
C ALA A 284 -9.05 6.50 -20.32
N HIS A 285 -8.74 6.46 -21.62
CA HIS A 285 -9.24 7.41 -22.60
C HIS A 285 -10.78 7.44 -22.64
N ASP A 286 -11.42 6.27 -22.67
CA ASP A 286 -12.89 6.17 -22.71
C ASP A 286 -13.57 6.71 -21.45
N HIS A 287 -12.85 6.76 -20.33
CA HIS A 287 -13.31 7.31 -19.05
C HIS A 287 -12.84 8.75 -18.80
N ASN A 288 -12.31 9.45 -19.81
CA ASN A 288 -11.74 10.80 -19.68
C ASN A 288 -10.62 10.91 -18.63
N ILE A 289 -9.79 9.87 -18.51
CA ILE A 289 -8.61 9.84 -17.65
C ILE A 289 -7.37 10.05 -18.52
N GLU A 290 -6.56 11.06 -18.18
CA GLU A 290 -5.24 11.25 -18.79
C GLU A 290 -4.32 10.11 -18.35
N CYS A 291 -3.85 9.26 -19.26
CA CYS A 291 -3.04 8.08 -18.92
C CYS A 291 -1.62 8.17 -19.44
N ILE A 292 -0.66 8.32 -18.52
CA ILE A 292 0.78 8.28 -18.81
C ILE A 292 1.28 6.85 -18.65
N VAL A 293 1.74 6.27 -19.76
CA VAL A 293 2.35 4.93 -19.76
C VAL A 293 3.87 5.07 -19.84
N ARG A 294 4.58 4.47 -18.90
CA ARG A 294 6.04 4.42 -18.85
C ARG A 294 6.54 2.98 -19.04
N PRO A 295 7.02 2.61 -20.24
CA PRO A 295 7.72 1.34 -20.44
C PRO A 295 9.07 1.38 -19.72
N VAL A 296 9.49 0.28 -19.09
CA VAL A 296 10.77 0.17 -18.37
C VAL A 296 11.70 -0.74 -19.17
N GLU A 297 12.64 -0.12 -19.87
CA GLU A 297 13.65 -0.80 -20.70
C GLU A 297 15.01 -0.87 -20.00
N GLU A 298 15.22 -0.03 -18.99
CA GLU A 298 16.49 0.16 -18.29
C GLU A 298 16.87 -1.02 -17.39
N CYS A 299 15.90 -1.84 -17.01
CA CYS A 299 16.14 -3.04 -16.20
C CYS A 299 15.13 -4.14 -16.54
N GLN A 300 15.58 -5.38 -16.57
CA GLN A 300 14.74 -6.54 -16.84
C GLN A 300 14.89 -7.61 -15.77
N ARG A 301 13.78 -8.29 -15.46
CA ARG A 301 13.76 -9.38 -14.50
C ARG A 301 14.55 -10.57 -15.09
N ALA A 302 15.50 -11.11 -14.32
CA ALA A 302 16.45 -12.20 -14.65
C ALA A 302 17.79 -11.78 -15.28
N THR A 303 17.90 -10.63 -15.96
CA THR A 303 19.20 -10.14 -16.48
C THR A 303 19.88 -9.21 -15.49
N THR A 304 19.11 -8.33 -14.84
CA THR A 304 19.61 -7.46 -13.77
C THR A 304 19.66 -8.23 -12.45
N LYS A 305 20.72 -8.03 -11.66
CA LYS A 305 20.79 -8.57 -10.30
C LYS A 305 19.55 -8.13 -9.52
N ARG A 306 18.98 -9.04 -8.72
CA ARG A 306 17.69 -8.83 -8.08
C ARG A 306 17.61 -7.56 -7.22
N GLU A 307 18.64 -7.30 -6.42
CA GLU A 307 18.70 -6.12 -5.55
C GLU A 307 18.72 -4.82 -6.39
N ASP A 308 19.51 -4.81 -7.47
CA ASP A 308 19.58 -3.68 -8.39
C ASP A 308 18.25 -3.49 -9.15
N TYR A 309 17.61 -4.57 -9.59
CA TYR A 309 16.30 -4.52 -10.24
C TYR A 309 15.23 -3.93 -9.32
N GLU A 310 15.12 -4.41 -8.07
CA GLU A 310 14.13 -3.92 -7.11
C GLU A 310 14.36 -2.43 -6.78
N LYS A 311 15.62 -1.99 -6.71
CA LYS A 311 15.96 -0.59 -6.52
C LYS A 311 15.66 0.27 -7.75
N LEU A 312 16.16 -0.10 -8.93
CA LEU A 312 15.99 0.65 -10.18
C LEU A 312 14.52 0.76 -10.57
N SER A 313 13.78 -0.35 -10.56
CA SER A 313 12.33 -0.35 -10.87
C SER A 313 11.50 0.49 -9.89
N ARG A 314 11.94 0.56 -8.63
CA ARG A 314 11.34 1.44 -7.64
C ARG A 314 11.67 2.90 -7.94
N ASP A 315 12.93 3.22 -8.19
CA ASP A 315 13.37 4.59 -8.47
C ASP A 315 12.67 5.13 -9.73
N ILE A 316 12.65 4.36 -10.83
CA ILE A 316 11.94 4.72 -12.08
C ILE A 316 10.46 5.03 -11.81
N ARG A 317 9.77 4.18 -11.05
CA ARG A 317 8.35 4.39 -10.71
C ARG A 317 8.13 5.68 -9.93
N TYR A 318 8.92 5.93 -8.90
CA TYR A 318 8.74 7.11 -8.04
C TYR A 318 9.19 8.40 -8.73
N THR A 319 10.25 8.38 -9.54
CA THR A 319 10.62 9.53 -10.39
C THR A 319 9.52 9.83 -11.40
N THR A 320 8.95 8.80 -12.05
CA THR A 320 7.81 8.99 -12.96
C THR A 320 6.60 9.61 -12.24
N TYR A 321 6.32 9.20 -11.00
CA TYR A 321 5.26 9.85 -10.20
C TYR A 321 5.58 11.31 -9.92
N GLN A 322 6.82 11.65 -9.55
CA GLN A 322 7.22 13.04 -9.31
C GLN A 322 7.03 13.91 -10.56
N ASP A 323 7.48 13.42 -11.72
CA ASP A 323 7.37 14.14 -12.99
C ASP A 323 5.91 14.41 -13.36
N VAL A 324 5.05 13.39 -13.27
CA VAL A 324 3.62 13.52 -13.54
C VAL A 324 2.95 14.43 -12.52
N MET A 325 3.31 14.31 -11.24
CA MET A 325 2.74 15.16 -10.19
C MET A 325 3.10 16.63 -10.39
N ALA A 326 4.34 16.93 -10.78
CA ALA A 326 4.77 18.28 -11.11
C ALA A 326 4.04 18.82 -12.35
N ARG A 327 3.93 18.01 -13.41
CA ARG A 327 3.28 18.41 -14.67
C ARG A 327 1.80 18.75 -14.51
N PHE A 328 1.07 18.01 -13.67
CA PHE A 328 -0.38 18.14 -13.52
C PHE A 328 -0.82 18.77 -12.18
N THR A 329 0.12 19.29 -11.39
CA THR A 329 -0.15 19.87 -10.06
C THR A 329 -0.93 18.90 -9.15
N ILE A 330 -0.50 17.65 -9.14
CA ILE A 330 -1.14 16.58 -8.36
C ILE A 330 -0.51 16.56 -6.96
N PRO A 331 -1.30 16.60 -5.87
CA PRO A 331 -0.75 16.59 -4.51
C PRO A 331 -0.35 15.21 -4.02
N GLY A 332 -0.87 14.14 -4.64
CA GLY A 332 -0.56 12.76 -4.27
C GLY A 332 -1.06 11.72 -5.26
N MET A 333 -0.51 10.52 -5.13
CA MET A 333 -0.73 9.38 -6.01
C MET A 333 -1.48 8.26 -5.27
N CYS A 334 -2.66 7.91 -5.74
CA CYS A 334 -3.43 6.76 -5.26
C CYS A 334 -2.79 5.45 -5.70
N VAL A 335 -2.80 4.45 -4.81
CA VAL A 335 -2.36 3.08 -5.12
C VAL A 335 -3.39 2.08 -4.60
N GLY A 336 -3.55 0.95 -5.31
CA GLY A 336 -4.50 -0.11 -4.99
C GLY A 336 -4.01 -1.04 -3.87
N HIS A 337 -3.87 -0.52 -2.65
CA HIS A 337 -3.61 -1.35 -1.46
C HIS A 337 -4.89 -1.52 -0.65
N HIS A 338 -5.11 -2.73 -0.15
CA HIS A 338 -6.29 -3.12 0.61
C HIS A 338 -5.91 -3.83 1.93
N ARG A 339 -6.89 -4.23 2.75
CA ARG A 339 -6.66 -4.80 4.08
C ARG A 339 -5.82 -6.08 4.05
N GLY A 340 -5.95 -6.86 2.99
CA GLY A 340 -5.12 -8.04 2.74
C GLY A 340 -3.64 -7.70 2.62
N ASP A 341 -3.28 -6.60 1.94
CA ASP A 341 -1.88 -6.16 1.84
C ASP A 341 -1.29 -5.78 3.20
N VAL A 342 -2.11 -5.18 4.08
CA VAL A 342 -1.70 -4.88 5.46
C VAL A 342 -1.37 -6.18 6.21
N GLN A 343 -2.22 -7.20 6.09
CA GLN A 343 -2.01 -8.49 6.74
C GLN A 343 -0.73 -9.18 6.23
N GLU A 344 -0.49 -9.16 4.92
CA GLU A 344 0.77 -9.65 4.34
C GLU A 344 1.98 -8.90 4.90
N ASN A 345 1.86 -7.57 5.04
CA ASN A 345 2.94 -6.72 5.51
C ASN A 345 3.24 -6.95 6.99
N VAL A 346 2.23 -7.14 7.83
CA VAL A 346 2.38 -7.51 9.25
C VAL A 346 3.20 -8.80 9.39
N ILE A 347 2.84 -9.84 8.64
CA ILE A 347 3.59 -11.11 8.65
C ILE A 347 5.02 -10.87 8.16
N SER A 348 5.20 -10.14 7.06
CA SER A 348 6.53 -9.88 6.50
C SER A 348 7.41 -9.09 7.46
N ASN A 349 6.88 -8.06 8.11
CA ASN A 349 7.58 -7.19 9.04
C ASN A 349 7.98 -7.94 10.31
N MET A 350 7.08 -8.78 10.85
CA MET A 350 7.38 -9.66 11.97
C MET A 350 8.56 -10.59 11.66
N MET A 351 8.52 -11.29 10.51
CA MET A 351 9.58 -12.23 10.12
C MET A 351 10.91 -11.54 9.77
N LYS A 352 10.87 -10.27 9.37
CA LYS A 352 12.06 -9.44 9.13
C LYS A 352 12.61 -8.78 10.41
N GLY A 353 11.99 -9.00 11.57
CA GLY A 353 12.40 -8.40 12.84
C GLY A 353 12.22 -6.89 12.88
N GLN A 354 11.19 -6.35 12.20
CA GLN A 354 10.85 -4.93 12.30
C GLN A 354 10.32 -4.57 13.69
N SER A 355 10.41 -3.29 14.05
CA SER A 355 9.93 -2.78 15.34
C SER A 355 8.44 -3.06 15.55
N LEU A 356 8.06 -3.34 16.79
CA LEU A 356 6.66 -3.50 17.20
C LEU A 356 5.79 -2.31 16.76
N LEU A 357 6.33 -1.09 16.84
CA LEU A 357 5.62 0.15 16.46
C LEU A 357 5.44 0.32 14.95
N GLY A 358 6.15 -0.47 14.15
CA GLY A 358 6.14 -0.41 12.68
C GLY A 358 5.50 -1.65 12.05
N LEU A 359 4.79 -2.46 12.83
CA LEU A 359 4.34 -3.79 12.40
C LEU A 359 3.36 -3.70 11.21
N ASN A 360 2.38 -2.80 11.27
CA ASN A 360 1.46 -2.53 10.17
C ASN A 360 2.21 -2.04 8.92
N GLY A 361 3.10 -1.07 9.09
CA GLY A 361 4.01 -0.57 8.06
C GLY A 361 3.34 0.15 6.87
N MET A 362 2.01 0.28 6.87
CA MET A 362 1.26 1.08 5.88
C MET A 362 0.22 1.95 6.56
N THR A 363 0.12 3.21 6.13
CA THR A 363 -0.90 4.16 6.56
C THR A 363 -1.72 4.63 5.36
N PRO A 364 -2.95 5.15 5.58
CA PRO A 364 -3.80 5.67 4.49
C PRO A 364 -3.11 6.75 3.64
N SER A 365 -2.22 7.55 4.25
CA SER A 365 -1.38 8.54 3.57
C SER A 365 0.04 8.50 4.13
N SER A 366 1.05 8.46 3.24
CA SER A 366 2.46 8.56 3.63
C SER A 366 3.34 9.21 2.57
N MET A 367 4.46 9.81 2.99
CA MET A 367 5.51 10.28 2.09
C MET A 367 6.50 9.14 1.82
N VAL A 368 6.71 8.79 0.55
CA VAL A 368 7.60 7.71 0.12
C VAL A 368 8.43 8.20 -1.06
N ASN A 369 9.76 8.21 -0.92
CA ASN A 369 10.68 8.73 -1.95
C ASN A 369 10.26 10.13 -2.46
N GLY A 370 9.87 11.04 -1.56
CA GLY A 370 9.40 12.39 -1.91
C GLY A 370 8.01 12.47 -2.53
N VAL A 371 7.31 11.33 -2.72
CA VAL A 371 5.95 11.26 -3.28
C VAL A 371 4.94 11.02 -2.16
N ARG A 372 3.85 11.79 -2.16
CA ARG A 372 2.70 11.51 -1.29
C ARG A 372 1.90 10.36 -1.88
N ILE A 373 1.82 9.25 -1.16
CA ILE A 373 1.06 8.06 -1.56
C ILE A 373 -0.24 7.99 -0.76
N TRP A 374 -1.35 7.84 -1.46
CA TRP A 374 -2.69 7.63 -0.89
C TRP A 374 -3.16 6.20 -1.10
N ARG A 375 -3.77 5.61 -0.08
CA ARG A 375 -4.29 4.24 -0.08
C ARG A 375 -5.76 4.25 0.35
N PRO A 376 -6.69 4.70 -0.51
CA PRO A 376 -8.09 4.91 -0.11
C PRO A 376 -8.78 3.63 0.39
N LEU A 377 -8.37 2.47 -0.14
CA LEU A 377 -8.98 1.17 0.17
C LEU A 377 -8.22 0.37 1.24
N LEU A 378 -7.27 0.98 1.97
CA LEU A 378 -6.37 0.25 2.88
C LEU A 378 -7.10 -0.56 3.97
N ALA A 379 -8.24 -0.07 4.44
CA ALA A 379 -9.06 -0.74 5.45
C ALA A 379 -10.10 -1.71 4.86
N VAL A 380 -10.19 -1.82 3.53
CA VAL A 380 -11.26 -2.53 2.83
C VAL A 380 -10.89 -4.00 2.60
N ASN A 381 -11.84 -4.89 2.85
CA ASN A 381 -11.70 -6.31 2.52
C ASN A 381 -11.74 -6.52 1.01
N LYS A 382 -10.94 -7.47 0.51
CA LYS A 382 -10.82 -7.74 -0.92
C LYS A 382 -12.15 -8.10 -1.58
N ASP A 383 -13.03 -8.80 -0.86
CA ASP A 383 -14.34 -9.22 -1.36
C ASP A 383 -15.23 -8.04 -1.76
N ALA A 384 -15.20 -6.94 -1.01
CA ALA A 384 -15.97 -5.74 -1.34
C ALA A 384 -15.46 -5.03 -2.61
N ILE A 385 -14.16 -5.16 -2.91
CA ILE A 385 -13.55 -4.64 -4.13
C ILE A 385 -13.98 -5.49 -5.34
N PHE A 386 -13.96 -6.82 -5.19
CA PHE A 386 -14.48 -7.72 -6.21
C PHE A 386 -15.97 -7.52 -6.44
N ASP A 387 -16.77 -7.43 -5.38
CA ASP A 387 -18.22 -7.18 -5.48
C ASP A 387 -18.51 -5.89 -6.26
N PHE A 388 -17.78 -4.81 -6.00
CA PHE A 388 -17.89 -3.58 -6.77
C PHE A 388 -17.54 -3.79 -8.24
N ALA A 389 -16.37 -4.34 -8.53
CA ALA A 389 -15.92 -4.57 -9.90
C ALA A 389 -16.90 -5.45 -10.68
N HIS A 390 -17.47 -6.44 -9.99
CA HIS A 390 -18.40 -7.40 -10.57
C HIS A 390 -19.78 -6.81 -10.79
N THR A 391 -20.23 -5.93 -9.90
CA THR A 391 -21.53 -5.24 -9.99
C THR A 391 -21.52 -4.18 -11.08
N PHE A 392 -20.46 -3.37 -11.16
CA PHE A 392 -20.38 -2.22 -12.06
C PHE A 392 -19.56 -2.47 -13.33
N GLY A 393 -19.16 -3.72 -13.58
CA GLY A 393 -18.45 -4.09 -14.80
C GLY A 393 -17.10 -3.39 -14.96
N VAL A 394 -16.35 -3.24 -13.87
CA VAL A 394 -14.99 -2.70 -13.93
C VAL A 394 -14.04 -3.82 -14.42
N PRO A 395 -13.35 -3.65 -15.56
CA PRO A 395 -12.45 -4.66 -16.08
C PRO A 395 -11.18 -4.77 -15.26
N TYR A 396 -10.55 -5.94 -15.26
CA TYR A 396 -9.23 -6.13 -14.66
C TYR A 396 -8.49 -7.35 -15.24
N PHE A 397 -7.16 -7.29 -15.16
CA PHE A 397 -6.27 -8.34 -15.67
C PHE A 397 -6.16 -9.53 -14.71
N LYS A 398 -5.70 -10.67 -15.25
CA LYS A 398 -5.39 -11.89 -14.50
C LYS A 398 -4.29 -11.65 -13.46
N ASP A 399 -4.37 -12.30 -12.30
CA ASP A 399 -3.32 -12.19 -11.27
C ASP A 399 -2.06 -12.93 -11.73
N THR A 400 -1.01 -12.16 -12.03
CA THR A 400 0.26 -12.66 -12.56
C THR A 400 1.36 -12.66 -11.50
N THR A 401 1.00 -12.59 -10.21
CA THR A 401 1.94 -12.65 -9.10
C THR A 401 2.79 -13.93 -9.16
N PRO A 402 4.13 -13.83 -9.35
CA PRO A 402 4.97 -15.00 -9.57
C PRO A 402 5.02 -15.96 -8.38
N GLN A 403 4.99 -17.26 -8.64
CA GLN A 403 4.96 -18.31 -7.59
C GLN A 403 6.18 -18.31 -6.69
N TRP A 404 7.34 -18.04 -7.26
CA TRP A 404 8.61 -18.01 -6.54
C TRP A 404 8.78 -16.77 -5.66
N SER A 405 7.97 -15.72 -5.84
CA SER A 405 8.09 -14.48 -5.08
C SER A 405 7.67 -14.66 -3.62
N THR A 406 8.21 -13.86 -2.70
CA THR A 406 7.82 -13.92 -1.28
C THR A 406 6.31 -13.74 -1.10
N ARG A 407 5.72 -12.78 -1.83
CA ARG A 407 4.26 -12.56 -1.85
C ARG A 407 3.51 -13.76 -2.43
N GLY A 408 3.98 -14.32 -3.54
CA GLY A 408 3.37 -15.50 -4.16
C GLY A 408 3.38 -16.74 -3.26
N LYS A 409 4.46 -16.98 -2.52
CA LYS A 409 4.56 -18.04 -1.52
C LYS A 409 3.66 -17.78 -0.31
N LEU A 410 3.62 -16.54 0.17
CA LEU A 410 2.78 -16.15 1.29
C LEU A 410 1.29 -16.40 0.99
N ARG A 411 0.80 -15.94 -0.17
CA ARG A 411 -0.60 -16.12 -0.59
C ARG A 411 -0.99 -17.58 -0.85
N ARG A 412 -0.13 -18.37 -1.51
CA ARG A 412 -0.47 -19.73 -1.96
C ARG A 412 -0.14 -20.85 -0.98
N GLN A 413 0.83 -20.64 -0.10
CA GLN A 413 1.33 -21.70 0.79
C GLN A 413 1.08 -21.35 2.25
N LEU A 414 1.57 -20.20 2.71
CA LEU A 414 1.51 -19.85 4.12
C LEU A 414 0.10 -19.49 4.59
N MET A 415 -0.61 -18.61 3.88
CA MET A 415 -1.96 -18.19 4.29
C MET A 415 -2.97 -19.36 4.35
N PRO A 416 -3.03 -20.27 3.36
CA PRO A 416 -3.90 -21.45 3.46
C PRO A 416 -3.52 -22.37 4.61
N LEU A 417 -2.21 -22.54 4.90
CA LEU A 417 -1.75 -23.33 6.02
C LEU A 417 -2.16 -22.70 7.36
N LEU A 418 -1.99 -21.38 7.52
CA LEU A 418 -2.43 -20.66 8.71
C LEU A 418 -3.95 -20.74 8.90
N GLN A 419 -4.72 -20.65 7.81
CA GLN A 419 -6.17 -20.84 7.85
C GLN A 419 -6.55 -22.26 8.29
N ASN A 420 -5.85 -23.28 7.79
CA ASN A 420 -6.07 -24.67 8.20
C ASN A 420 -5.81 -24.87 9.70
N ILE A 421 -4.71 -24.29 10.22
CA ILE A 421 -4.31 -24.46 11.62
C ILE A 421 -5.21 -23.68 12.58
N TYR A 422 -5.54 -22.42 12.27
CA TYR A 422 -6.18 -21.49 13.21
C TYR A 422 -7.64 -21.17 12.88
N GLY A 423 -8.18 -21.70 11.78
CA GLY A 423 -9.54 -21.46 11.32
C GLY A 423 -9.75 -20.07 10.70
N ASP A 424 -11.01 -19.78 10.42
CA ASP A 424 -11.42 -18.50 9.84
C ASP A 424 -11.29 -17.37 10.89
N GLY A 425 -10.67 -16.25 10.47
CA GLY A 425 -10.51 -15.07 11.32
C GLY A 425 -9.09 -14.77 11.80
N TYR A 426 -8.10 -15.65 11.58
CA TYR A 426 -6.70 -15.38 11.95
C TYR A 426 -6.16 -14.07 11.33
N LEU A 427 -6.63 -13.74 10.12
CA LEU A 427 -6.30 -12.50 9.42
C LEU A 427 -6.85 -11.24 10.11
N ASN A 428 -8.03 -11.34 10.75
CA ASN A 428 -8.56 -10.24 11.55
C ASN A 428 -7.68 -10.00 12.79
N ASN A 429 -7.20 -11.06 13.44
CA ASN A 429 -6.28 -10.93 14.58
C ASN A 429 -4.97 -10.24 14.17
N LEU A 430 -4.42 -10.58 13.00
CA LEU A 430 -3.23 -9.90 12.46
C LEU A 430 -3.49 -8.42 12.13
N SER A 431 -4.66 -8.10 11.57
CA SER A 431 -5.05 -6.70 11.36
C SER A 431 -5.16 -5.93 12.67
N ASN A 432 -5.81 -6.50 13.69
CA ASN A 432 -5.97 -5.87 15.00
C ASN A 432 -4.62 -5.64 15.68
N LEU A 433 -3.72 -6.62 15.64
CA LEU A 433 -2.36 -6.47 16.16
C LEU A 433 -1.59 -5.35 15.44
N GLY A 434 -1.73 -5.25 14.12
CA GLY A 434 -1.15 -4.14 13.35
C GLY A 434 -1.74 -2.77 13.74
N GLN A 435 -3.05 -2.71 14.01
CA GLN A 435 -3.71 -1.50 14.46
C GLN A 435 -3.29 -1.10 15.88
N GLU A 436 -3.30 -2.01 16.84
CA GLU A 436 -2.82 -1.78 18.21
C GLU A 436 -1.37 -1.30 18.22
N ALA A 437 -0.50 -1.91 17.39
CA ALA A 437 0.87 -1.46 17.20
C ALA A 437 0.96 0.00 16.72
N THR A 438 0.03 0.42 15.83
CA THR A 438 -0.04 1.80 15.32
C THR A 438 -0.52 2.76 16.41
N GLU A 439 -1.56 2.40 17.15
CA GLU A 439 -2.08 3.20 18.26
C GLU A 439 -1.04 3.36 19.37
N CYS A 440 -0.31 2.29 19.72
CA CYS A 440 0.83 2.37 20.63
C CYS A 440 1.92 3.29 20.09
N ALA A 441 2.20 3.26 18.78
CA ALA A 441 3.18 4.15 18.16
C ALA A 441 2.76 5.61 18.28
N ASP A 442 1.49 5.92 18.03
CA ASP A 442 0.94 7.29 18.11
C ASP A 442 0.92 7.84 19.55
N VAL A 443 0.60 6.99 20.53
CA VAL A 443 0.69 7.35 21.96
C VAL A 443 2.15 7.62 22.35
N LEU A 444 3.06 6.74 21.95
CA LEU A 444 4.48 6.90 22.24
C LEU A 444 5.04 8.16 21.56
N GLU A 445 4.58 8.43 20.34
CA GLU A 445 4.91 9.62 19.56
C GLU A 445 4.53 10.87 20.34
N THR A 446 3.26 10.96 20.73
CA THR A 446 2.70 12.16 21.34
C THR A 446 3.22 12.37 22.77
N ALA A 447 3.32 11.30 23.56
CA ALA A 447 3.64 11.39 24.97
C ALA A 447 5.14 11.44 25.27
N LEU A 448 5.98 10.75 24.48
CA LEU A 448 7.40 10.55 24.82
C LEU A 448 8.35 11.03 23.74
N LEU A 449 8.11 10.74 22.46
CA LEU A 449 9.04 11.11 21.39
C LEU A 449 8.95 12.60 21.04
N GLY A 450 7.74 13.11 20.82
CA GLY A 450 7.46 14.49 20.45
C GLY A 450 8.07 15.53 21.40
N PRO A 451 7.88 15.42 22.73
CA PRO A 451 8.50 16.34 23.69
C PRO A 451 10.02 16.41 23.57
N VAL A 452 10.69 15.28 23.35
CA VAL A 452 12.15 15.23 23.18
C VAL A 452 12.57 15.77 21.82
N LEU A 453 11.84 15.40 20.74
CA LEU A 453 12.11 15.89 19.39
C LEU A 453 11.92 17.41 19.27
N ASN A 454 11.01 18.00 20.05
CA ASN A 454 10.83 19.46 20.13
C ASN A 454 12.03 20.18 20.77
N THR A 455 12.89 19.47 21.51
CA THR A 455 14.16 20.03 22.00
C THR A 455 15.26 20.03 20.94
N VAL A 456 15.05 19.34 19.82
CA VAL A 456 16.03 19.28 18.74
C VAL A 456 16.12 20.63 18.06
N GLN A 457 17.32 21.20 18.12
CA GLN A 457 17.64 22.46 17.47
C GLN A 457 18.82 22.22 16.51
N SER A 458 18.95 23.11 15.53
CA SER A 458 20.00 23.00 14.52
C SER A 458 20.51 24.36 14.07
N SER A 459 21.78 24.38 13.69
CA SER A 459 22.44 25.50 13.02
C SER A 459 23.16 25.00 11.76
N GLY A 460 23.84 25.92 11.07
CA GLY A 460 24.71 25.53 9.95
C GLY A 460 25.80 24.55 10.38
N LEU A 461 26.28 24.63 11.62
CA LEU A 461 27.43 23.86 12.12
C LEU A 461 27.04 22.50 12.71
N ALA A 462 25.91 22.42 13.42
CA ALA A 462 25.56 21.24 14.20
C ALA A 462 24.05 21.09 14.41
N VAL A 463 23.65 19.87 14.82
CA VAL A 463 22.33 19.55 15.37
C VAL A 463 22.53 19.15 16.82
N TRP A 464 21.70 19.62 17.74
CA TRP A 464 21.78 19.21 19.15
C TRP A 464 20.42 18.88 19.74
N ILE A 465 20.44 18.04 20.77
CA ILE A 465 19.25 17.52 21.45
C ILE A 465 19.48 17.46 22.96
N ASP A 466 18.45 17.77 23.73
CA ASP A 466 18.47 17.62 25.18
C ASP A 466 18.17 16.17 25.58
N LEU A 467 19.14 15.51 26.25
CA LEU A 467 19.01 14.12 26.70
C LEU A 467 18.41 14.00 28.12
N THR A 468 18.10 15.10 28.80
CA THR A 468 17.55 15.06 30.17
C THR A 468 16.27 14.22 30.24
N LEU A 469 15.34 14.46 29.31
CA LEU A 469 14.07 13.73 29.19
C LEU A 469 14.25 12.25 28.83
N LEU A 470 15.37 11.88 28.22
CA LEU A 470 15.72 10.49 27.88
C LEU A 470 16.35 9.72 29.04
N CYS A 471 16.90 10.41 30.05
CA CYS A 471 17.62 9.76 31.15
C CYS A 471 16.77 8.73 31.91
N ALA A 472 15.48 9.00 32.11
CA ALA A 472 14.55 8.09 32.79
C ALA A 472 13.99 6.98 31.87
N GLN A 473 14.31 7.02 30.57
CA GLN A 473 13.65 6.20 29.56
C GLN A 473 14.43 4.91 29.21
N PRO A 474 13.74 3.86 28.75
CA PRO A 474 14.39 2.63 28.28
C PRO A 474 15.23 2.87 27.03
N MET A 475 16.23 2.00 26.80
CA MET A 475 17.12 2.06 25.63
C MET A 475 16.36 2.16 24.30
N PHE A 476 15.19 1.53 24.22
CA PHE A 476 14.32 1.61 23.05
C PHE A 476 14.03 3.05 22.61
N LEU A 477 13.69 3.96 23.53
CA LEU A 477 13.39 5.36 23.21
C LEU A 477 14.65 6.15 22.80
N TRP A 478 15.80 5.83 23.37
CA TRP A 478 17.08 6.39 22.92
C TRP A 478 17.36 6.03 21.47
N LYS A 479 17.16 4.77 21.09
CA LYS A 479 17.31 4.29 19.71
C LYS A 479 16.38 5.02 18.77
N GLU A 480 15.12 5.15 19.14
CA GLU A 480 14.10 5.73 18.29
C GLU A 480 14.31 7.22 18.03
N ILE A 481 14.61 8.01 19.08
CA ILE A 481 14.88 9.45 18.95
C ILE A 481 16.14 9.70 18.14
N LEU A 482 17.25 9.03 18.47
CA LEU A 482 18.51 9.26 17.77
C LEU A 482 18.45 8.81 16.31
N ARG A 483 17.71 7.73 16.00
CA ARG A 483 17.43 7.30 14.63
C ARG A 483 16.75 8.40 13.83
N ARG A 484 15.71 9.03 14.37
CA ARG A 484 14.98 10.12 13.69
C ARG A 484 15.83 11.37 13.52
N VAL A 485 16.56 11.78 14.54
CA VAL A 485 17.49 12.93 14.42
C VAL A 485 18.51 12.70 13.31
N CYS A 486 19.10 11.50 13.22
CA CYS A 486 20.05 11.16 12.16
C CYS A 486 19.40 11.20 10.77
N HIS A 487 18.21 10.60 10.62
CA HIS A 487 17.53 10.53 9.32
C HIS A 487 16.95 11.88 8.87
N GLU A 488 16.20 12.56 9.74
CA GLU A 488 15.41 13.75 9.37
C GLU A 488 16.23 15.04 9.38
N ARG A 489 17.22 15.17 10.27
CA ARG A 489 17.98 16.43 10.45
C ARG A 489 19.38 16.39 9.85
N MET A 490 19.93 15.19 9.65
CA MET A 490 21.28 15.01 9.10
C MET A 490 21.34 14.21 7.78
N GLY A 491 20.28 13.50 7.37
CA GLY A 491 20.30 12.67 6.16
C GLY A 491 21.20 11.44 6.27
N GLU A 492 21.46 10.97 7.48
CA GLU A 492 22.58 10.10 7.82
C GLU A 492 22.14 8.70 8.31
N ARG A 493 23.01 7.69 8.15
CA ARG A 493 22.71 6.29 8.58
C ARG A 493 22.56 6.17 10.11
N MET A 494 21.88 5.13 10.59
CA MET A 494 21.62 4.91 12.02
C MET A 494 22.91 4.70 12.86
N ILE A 495 22.89 5.16 14.13
CA ILE A 495 23.94 4.90 15.13
C ILE A 495 23.85 3.43 15.59
N ARG A 496 25.01 2.77 15.73
CA ARG A 496 25.05 1.37 16.18
C ARG A 496 24.69 1.24 17.67
N ASP A 497 24.20 0.07 18.06
CA ASP A 497 23.75 -0.22 19.43
C ASP A 497 24.83 0.00 20.50
N LYS A 498 26.06 -0.46 20.25
CA LYS A 498 27.16 -0.34 21.23
C LYS A 498 27.51 1.12 21.59
N PRO A 499 27.81 2.03 20.64
CA PRO A 499 28.04 3.44 20.94
C PRO A 499 26.89 4.12 21.68
N MET A 500 25.65 3.72 21.40
CA MET A 500 24.46 4.26 22.05
C MET A 500 24.30 3.77 23.49
N GLY A 501 24.65 2.51 23.76
CA GLY A 501 24.82 1.99 25.11
C GLY A 501 25.87 2.77 25.91
N GLU A 502 27.03 3.02 25.32
CA GLU A 502 28.11 3.79 25.93
C GLU A 502 27.69 5.24 26.24
N LEU A 503 26.99 5.90 25.31
CA LEU A 503 26.42 7.23 25.51
C LEU A 503 25.47 7.26 26.72
N ARG A 504 24.50 6.34 26.78
CA ARG A 504 23.53 6.27 27.87
C ARG A 504 24.22 6.06 29.21
N VAL A 505 25.14 5.10 29.31
CA VAL A 505 25.91 4.84 30.54
C VAL A 505 26.67 6.09 30.97
N LYS A 506 27.26 6.82 30.01
CA LYS A 506 28.03 8.04 30.29
C LYS A 506 27.15 9.17 30.84
N VAL A 507 26.01 9.44 30.21
CA VAL A 507 25.07 10.53 30.57
C VAL A 507 24.38 10.28 31.92
N LEU A 508 24.19 9.02 32.29
CA LEU A 508 23.56 8.63 33.57
C LEU A 508 24.50 8.72 34.78
N LYS A 509 25.80 8.94 34.60
CA LYS A 509 26.73 9.07 35.74
C LYS A 509 26.46 10.36 36.54
N PRO A 510 26.32 10.28 37.87
CA PRO A 510 26.34 11.47 38.72
C PRO A 510 27.75 12.07 38.60
N ASN A 511 27.86 13.34 38.20
CA ASN A 511 29.12 14.05 37.88
C ASN A 511 29.73 13.75 36.50
N PHE A 512 28.89 13.52 35.50
CA PHE A 512 29.31 13.52 34.09
C PHE A 512 30.04 14.83 33.72
N LYS A 513 31.23 14.71 33.10
CA LYS A 513 31.98 15.83 32.52
C LYS A 513 31.74 15.93 31.01
N ALA A 514 31.61 17.15 30.52
CA ALA A 514 31.51 17.41 29.08
C ALA A 514 32.69 16.77 28.34
N SER A 515 32.41 16.09 27.23
CA SER A 515 33.43 15.36 26.49
C SER A 515 32.97 14.89 25.12
N TRP A 516 33.95 14.71 24.25
CA TRP A 516 33.77 14.08 22.94
C TRP A 516 33.35 12.62 23.08
N ILE A 517 32.50 12.17 22.15
CA ILE A 517 32.06 10.78 22.02
C ILE A 517 31.96 10.42 20.54
N THR A 518 32.36 9.19 20.21
CA THR A 518 32.29 8.68 18.84
C THR A 518 31.03 7.84 18.69
N LEU A 519 29.94 8.46 18.23
CA LEU A 519 28.71 7.73 17.91
C LEU A 519 28.79 7.08 16.52
N LYS A 520 29.42 7.78 15.58
CA LYS A 520 29.69 7.31 14.22
C LYS A 520 31.13 7.65 13.85
N LYS A 521 31.76 6.83 13.02
CA LYS A 521 33.15 7.06 12.58
C LYS A 521 33.32 8.41 11.85
N GLN A 522 32.31 8.80 11.09
CA GLN A 522 32.29 9.99 10.23
C GLN A 522 31.56 11.19 10.84
N THR A 523 31.07 11.10 12.07
CA THR A 523 30.35 12.22 12.71
C THR A 523 30.94 12.41 14.08
N LYS A 524 31.60 13.55 14.30
CA LYS A 524 32.03 13.93 15.65
C LYS A 524 30.81 14.29 16.48
N SER A 525 30.80 13.84 17.72
CA SER A 525 29.74 14.14 18.66
C SER A 525 30.33 14.62 19.98
N PHE A 526 29.66 15.55 20.62
CA PHE A 526 30.05 16.09 21.91
C PHE A 526 28.85 16.07 22.85
N VAL A 527 29.08 15.77 24.12
CA VAL A 527 28.02 15.80 25.14
C VAL A 527 28.40 16.83 26.19
N THR A 528 27.50 17.78 26.45
CA THR A 528 27.71 18.87 27.41
C THR A 528 27.37 18.43 28.84
N THR A 529 27.88 19.14 29.85
CA THR A 529 27.55 18.87 31.27
C THR A 529 26.05 19.01 31.55
N GLN A 530 25.35 19.86 30.81
CA GLN A 530 23.89 19.98 30.84
C GLN A 530 23.17 18.87 30.03
N LYS A 531 23.87 17.79 29.65
CA LYS A 531 23.33 16.63 28.92
C LYS A 531 22.76 16.94 27.54
N HIS A 532 23.27 17.97 26.87
CA HIS A 532 22.98 18.16 25.45
C HIS A 532 23.92 17.30 24.63
N LEU A 533 23.37 16.49 23.72
CA LEU A 533 24.14 15.80 22.69
C LEU A 533 24.22 16.69 21.46
N VAL A 534 25.44 17.04 21.06
CA VAL A 534 25.76 17.80 19.85
C VAL A 534 26.32 16.86 18.80
N LEU A 535 25.73 16.89 17.61
CA LEU A 535 26.18 16.18 16.41
C LEU A 535 26.63 17.22 15.39
N PHE A 536 27.94 17.26 15.11
CA PHE A 536 28.49 18.20 14.14
C PHE A 536 28.20 17.74 12.71
N ARG A 537 27.87 18.69 11.83
CA ARG A 537 27.73 18.41 10.40
C ARG A 537 29.11 18.21 9.78
N GLU A 538 29.24 17.34 8.79
CA GLU A 538 30.45 17.32 7.98
C GLU A 538 30.33 18.38 6.87
N PRO A 539 31.42 19.06 6.45
CA PRO A 539 32.82 18.77 6.75
C PRO A 539 33.42 19.68 7.84
N VAL A 540 32.75 19.90 8.98
CA VAL A 540 33.24 20.80 10.06
C VAL A 540 34.71 20.57 10.44
N PHE A 541 35.28 19.38 10.21
CA PHE A 541 36.66 19.03 10.54
C PHE A 541 37.63 18.95 9.35
N GLN A 542 37.38 19.63 8.24
CA GLN A 542 38.37 19.75 7.16
C GLN A 542 39.49 20.69 7.61
N THR A 543 40.64 20.13 7.99
CA THR A 543 41.78 20.87 8.57
C THR A 543 42.82 21.33 7.54
N VAL A 544 42.61 21.03 6.26
CA VAL A 544 43.57 21.37 5.20
C VAL A 544 43.13 22.69 4.56
N PHE A 545 43.78 23.76 4.99
CA PHE A 545 43.64 25.08 4.39
C PHE A 545 44.70 25.29 3.31
N PRO A 546 44.41 26.03 2.22
CA PRO A 546 45.40 26.32 1.20
C PRO A 546 46.62 27.02 1.82
N PRO A 547 47.86 26.56 1.55
CA PRO A 547 49.04 27.30 1.94
C PRO A 547 49.03 28.68 1.24
N ASP A 548 49.62 29.68 1.89
CA ASP A 548 49.83 31.04 1.34
C ASP A 548 48.59 31.91 1.12
N LEU A 549 47.44 31.58 1.73
CA LEU A 549 46.26 32.45 1.69
C LEU A 549 46.48 33.69 2.58
N TYR A 550 46.46 34.88 1.99
CA TYR A 550 46.54 36.16 2.71
C TYR A 550 45.38 37.09 2.37
N PHE A 551 45.02 37.93 3.33
CA PHE A 551 43.94 38.90 3.24
C PHE A 551 44.44 40.31 3.51
N VAL A 552 43.80 41.29 2.89
CA VAL A 552 44.04 42.73 3.08
C VAL A 552 42.71 43.39 3.41
N ALA A 553 42.63 44.05 4.57
CA ALA A 553 41.35 44.46 5.16
C ALA A 553 40.53 45.43 4.29
N GLU A 554 41.18 46.20 3.40
CA GLU A 554 40.53 47.16 2.50
C GLU A 554 39.99 46.54 1.21
N THR A 555 40.55 45.41 0.75
CA THR A 555 40.30 44.87 -0.60
C THR A 555 39.74 43.45 -0.60
N THR A 556 39.40 42.86 0.55
CA THR A 556 38.93 41.47 0.61
C THR A 556 37.40 41.39 0.47
N PRO A 557 36.85 41.10 -0.71
CA PRO A 557 35.47 40.63 -0.82
C PRO A 557 35.40 39.26 -0.13
N LEU A 558 34.33 39.07 0.63
CA LEU A 558 33.92 37.83 1.28
C LEU A 558 34.59 36.56 0.70
N SER A 559 35.53 35.98 1.43
CA SER A 559 36.34 34.84 0.96
C SER A 559 35.80 33.54 1.53
N THR A 560 35.80 32.47 0.72
CA THR A 560 35.31 31.15 1.17
C THR A 560 36.47 30.17 1.24
N VAL A 561 36.60 29.50 2.37
CA VAL A 561 37.63 28.49 2.65
C VAL A 561 36.94 27.24 3.18
N GLY A 562 36.77 26.24 2.30
CA GLY A 562 35.96 25.07 2.61
C GLY A 562 34.51 25.48 2.93
N PRO A 563 33.91 24.99 4.03
CA PRO A 563 32.54 25.35 4.44
C PRO A 563 32.48 26.70 5.18
N TRP A 564 33.60 27.41 5.34
CA TRP A 564 33.67 28.66 6.09
C TRP A 564 33.74 29.86 5.16
N ARG A 565 32.99 30.88 5.52
CA ARG A 565 33.03 32.20 4.92
C ARG A 565 33.74 33.15 5.88
N ILE A 566 34.73 33.85 5.35
CA ILE A 566 35.62 34.74 6.08
C ILE A 566 35.40 36.15 5.57
N GLN A 567 35.10 37.07 6.47
CA GLN A 567 34.98 38.49 6.17
C GLN A 567 35.89 39.29 7.10
N LEU A 568 36.72 40.14 6.53
CA LEU A 568 37.51 41.14 7.25
C LEU A 568 36.89 42.50 6.99
N ARG A 569 36.64 43.27 8.05
CA ARG A 569 36.16 44.65 7.95
C ARG A 569 37.05 45.57 8.75
N LEU A 570 37.58 46.60 8.10
CA LEU A 570 38.26 47.69 8.77
C LEU A 570 37.22 48.59 9.46
N VAL A 571 37.42 48.87 10.75
CA VAL A 571 36.52 49.66 11.59
C VAL A 571 37.34 50.66 12.39
N ALA A 572 36.88 51.91 12.48
CA ALA A 572 37.55 52.92 13.31
C ALA A 572 37.47 52.54 14.81
N SER A 573 38.59 52.67 15.51
CA SER A 573 38.73 52.38 16.94
C SER A 573 39.38 53.57 17.67
N PRO A 574 38.83 53.99 18.82
CA PRO A 574 39.43 55.06 19.62
C PRO A 574 40.65 54.61 20.44
N HIS A 575 41.04 53.33 20.40
CA HIS A 575 42.11 52.75 21.22
C HIS A 575 43.32 52.33 20.37
N THR A 576 44.53 52.60 20.88
CA THR A 576 45.82 52.15 20.30
C THR A 576 46.05 50.64 20.50
N ASP A 577 46.72 50.01 19.53
CA ASP A 577 46.77 48.56 19.24
C ASP A 577 46.81 47.57 20.43
N ALA A 578 47.54 47.88 21.51
CA ALA A 578 47.73 46.93 22.62
C ALA A 578 46.49 46.78 23.51
N GLN A 579 45.67 47.83 23.66
CA GLN A 579 44.46 47.80 24.50
C GLN A 579 43.26 47.16 23.78
N VAL A 580 43.27 47.15 22.45
CA VAL A 580 42.19 46.60 21.61
C VAL A 580 42.03 45.07 21.79
N LEU A 581 43.14 44.35 21.95
CA LEU A 581 43.15 42.88 22.11
C LEU A 581 42.39 42.40 23.37
N GLU A 582 42.36 43.20 24.44
CA GLU A 582 41.67 42.86 25.70
C GLU A 582 40.21 43.35 25.76
N ILE A 583 39.85 44.42 25.03
CA ILE A 583 38.65 45.21 25.36
C ILE A 583 37.36 44.78 24.62
N GLN A 584 37.39 44.09 23.47
CA GLN A 584 36.17 43.98 22.64
C GLN A 584 35.70 42.61 22.16
N SER A 585 36.41 41.50 22.41
CA SER A 585 35.91 40.19 21.98
C SER A 585 35.08 39.51 23.07
N LYS A 586 33.78 39.32 22.82
CA LYS A 586 32.96 38.35 23.58
C LYS A 586 33.71 37.02 23.56
N ARG A 587 34.09 36.49 24.73
CA ARG A 587 34.69 35.14 24.81
C ARG A 587 33.66 34.14 24.32
N TRP A 588 34.00 33.38 23.28
CA TRP A 588 33.17 32.33 22.74
C TRP A 588 33.49 31.02 23.46
N ASP A 589 32.45 30.32 23.87
CA ASP A 589 32.51 28.91 24.24
C ASP A 589 31.93 28.05 23.10
N LEU A 590 32.05 26.73 23.24
CA LEU A 590 31.53 25.78 22.25
C LEU A 590 30.05 26.03 21.91
N TRP A 591 29.24 26.39 22.91
CA TRP A 591 27.81 26.58 22.77
C TRP A 591 27.46 27.85 21.99
N GLY A 592 28.16 28.94 22.26
CA GLY A 592 28.05 30.18 21.50
C GLY A 592 28.35 29.97 20.02
N VAL A 593 29.41 29.20 19.69
CA VAL A 593 29.76 28.90 18.28
C VAL A 593 28.66 28.10 17.59
N ILE A 594 28.11 27.09 18.27
CA ILE A 594 27.03 26.25 17.75
C ILE A 594 25.77 27.10 17.44
N HIS A 595 25.39 28.02 18.33
CA HIS A 595 24.19 28.85 18.15
C HIS A 595 24.36 29.98 17.13
N ALA A 596 25.53 30.62 17.07
CA ALA A 596 25.75 31.77 16.19
C ALA A 596 26.08 31.37 14.73
N SER A 597 26.21 30.07 14.42
CA SER A 597 26.69 29.55 13.13
C SER A 597 28.04 30.16 12.71
N GLY A 598 28.88 30.53 13.68
CA GLY A 598 30.10 31.28 13.41
C GLY A 598 30.69 31.95 14.65
N VAL A 599 31.80 32.65 14.46
CA VAL A 599 32.45 33.49 15.49
C VAL A 599 32.88 34.82 14.90
N THR A 600 32.88 35.86 15.74
CA THR A 600 33.45 37.16 15.40
C THR A 600 34.46 37.56 16.47
N TYR A 601 35.63 38.03 16.03
CA TYR A 601 36.70 38.53 16.88
C TYR A 601 37.44 39.68 16.20
N VAL A 602 38.22 40.43 16.97
CA VAL A 602 38.90 41.65 16.52
C VAL A 602 40.41 41.42 16.53
N LEU A 603 41.09 41.93 15.50
CA LEU A 603 42.54 41.94 15.37
C LEU A 603 43.07 43.38 15.20
N PRO A 604 44.31 43.66 15.62
CA PRO A 604 45.00 44.91 15.30
C PRO A 604 45.07 45.18 13.80
N HIS A 605 45.16 46.45 13.41
CA HIS A 605 45.36 46.81 12.01
C HIS A 605 46.79 46.44 11.57
N ALA A 606 46.91 45.73 10.46
CA ALA A 606 48.17 45.19 9.96
C ALA A 606 48.23 45.21 8.44
N HIS A 607 49.45 45.16 7.90
CA HIS A 607 49.68 45.14 6.45
C HIS A 607 49.05 43.94 5.77
N ARG A 608 49.06 42.77 6.42
CA ARG A 608 48.51 41.51 5.90
C ARG A 608 47.93 40.66 7.01
N TYR A 609 46.98 39.80 6.64
CA TYR A 609 46.43 38.77 7.50
C TYR A 609 46.60 37.40 6.86
N ILE A 610 46.92 36.38 7.64
CA ILE A 610 47.17 35.01 7.16
C ILE A 610 46.31 34.02 7.93
N LEU A 611 46.10 32.82 7.36
CA LEU A 611 45.51 31.71 8.09
C LEU A 611 46.55 31.07 9.03
N ASP A 612 46.24 30.97 10.31
CA ASP A 612 47.07 30.32 11.34
C ASP A 612 46.15 29.64 12.36
N THR A 613 46.10 28.31 12.33
CA THR A 613 45.26 27.50 13.24
C THR A 613 45.93 27.16 14.56
N GLU A 614 47.25 27.34 14.66
CA GLU A 614 48.01 27.03 15.88
C GLU A 614 47.95 28.19 16.87
N ASP A 615 47.97 29.44 16.39
CA ASP A 615 47.88 30.63 17.24
C ASP A 615 46.43 31.10 17.44
N ARG A 616 45.92 30.90 18.66
CA ARG A 616 44.52 31.11 18.98
C ARG A 616 44.26 32.51 19.54
N PRO A 617 43.38 33.31 18.90
CA PRO A 617 42.91 34.56 19.48
C PRO A 617 42.36 34.34 20.90
N ALA A 618 42.62 35.30 21.79
CA ALA A 618 42.16 35.23 23.18
C ALA A 618 40.63 35.00 23.32
N ALA A 619 39.87 35.52 22.34
CA ALA A 619 38.42 35.34 22.20
C ALA A 619 37.98 33.86 22.12
N LEU A 620 38.85 32.98 21.61
CA LEU A 620 38.55 31.58 21.28
C LEU A 620 39.14 30.58 22.27
N ARG A 621 39.80 31.04 23.34
CA ARG A 621 40.42 30.16 24.36
C ARG A 621 39.42 29.26 25.11
N GLY A 622 38.12 29.56 25.05
CA GLY A 622 37.03 28.74 25.63
C GLY A 622 36.50 27.65 24.69
N ILE A 623 36.99 27.58 23.45
CA ILE A 623 36.57 26.59 22.46
C ILE A 623 37.53 25.39 22.49
N ASP A 624 36.96 24.19 22.41
CA ASP A 624 37.73 22.95 22.32
C ASP A 624 38.72 22.97 21.14
N LYS A 625 39.96 22.51 21.40
CA LYS A 625 41.05 22.41 20.42
C LYS A 625 40.59 21.74 19.11
N CYS A 626 39.83 20.66 19.22
CA CYS A 626 39.34 19.91 18.06
C CYS A 626 38.52 20.78 17.09
N LEU A 627 37.75 21.75 17.59
CA LEU A 627 36.95 22.64 16.75
C LEU A 627 37.79 23.77 16.18
N THR A 628 38.64 24.41 17.01
CA THR A 628 39.52 25.50 16.55
C THR A 628 40.50 25.06 15.47
N ASP A 629 41.01 23.83 15.54
CA ASP A 629 41.95 23.27 14.56
C ASP A 629 41.29 23.08 13.17
N ALA A 630 39.94 23.11 13.12
CA ALA A 630 39.16 23.00 11.89
C ALA A 630 38.48 24.30 11.46
N MET A 631 38.77 25.40 12.15
CA MET A 631 38.33 26.74 11.76
C MET A 631 39.48 27.45 11.02
N PRO A 632 39.24 28.16 9.92
CA PRO A 632 40.26 28.97 9.26
C PRO A 632 40.50 30.26 10.08
N LEU A 633 41.23 30.12 11.19
CA LEU A 633 41.57 31.23 12.07
C LEU A 633 42.52 32.19 11.36
N VAL A 634 42.27 33.49 11.52
CA VAL A 634 42.99 34.58 10.87
C VAL A 634 43.88 35.26 11.90
N LYS A 635 45.10 35.58 11.49
CA LYS A 635 46.10 36.26 12.30
C LYS A 635 46.72 37.42 11.54
N ASN A 636 47.08 38.49 12.26
CA ASN A 636 47.77 39.64 11.72
C ASN A 636 49.28 39.37 11.52
N HIS A 637 49.85 39.91 10.43
CA HIS A 637 51.29 39.85 10.14
C HIS A 637 51.80 41.26 9.78
N GLY A 638 52.63 41.83 10.66
CA GLY A 638 53.15 43.20 10.53
C GLY A 638 52.12 44.25 10.97
N VAL A 639 51.95 44.42 12.29
CA VAL A 639 51.03 45.41 12.90
C VAL A 639 51.48 46.83 12.58
N LEU A 640 50.54 47.69 12.21
CA LEU A 640 50.75 49.10 11.92
C LEU A 640 50.69 49.92 13.20
N GLN A 641 51.84 50.38 13.70
CA GLN A 641 51.90 51.23 14.89
C GLN A 641 51.06 52.51 14.71
N ASP A 642 50.39 52.94 15.78
CA ASP A 642 49.56 54.16 15.87
C ASP A 642 48.32 54.20 14.95
N SER A 643 47.80 53.04 14.56
CA SER A 643 46.56 52.99 13.77
C SER A 643 45.32 53.34 14.60
N THR A 644 44.42 54.16 14.03
CA THR A 644 43.09 54.47 14.57
C THR A 644 42.02 53.47 14.12
N HIS A 645 42.42 52.32 13.58
CA HIS A 645 41.53 51.32 13.00
C HIS A 645 41.85 49.92 13.54
N VAL A 646 40.85 49.05 13.51
CA VAL A 646 40.92 47.64 13.87
C VAL A 646 40.25 46.80 12.80
N VAL A 647 40.55 45.51 12.75
CA VAL A 647 39.93 44.60 11.79
C VAL A 647 39.01 43.63 12.53
N VAL A 648 37.72 43.69 12.20
CA VAL A 648 36.73 42.72 12.64
C VAL A 648 36.76 41.53 11.69
N VAL A 649 37.07 40.36 12.23
CA VAL A 649 37.04 39.09 11.50
C VAL A 649 35.75 38.36 11.85
N THR A 650 34.95 38.05 10.84
CA THR A 650 33.76 37.21 10.97
C THR A 650 33.99 35.91 10.22
N LEU A 651 33.86 34.79 10.94
CA LEU A 651 33.86 33.44 10.41
C LEU A 651 32.43 32.89 10.49
N GLU A 652 31.81 32.62 9.36
CA GLU A 652 30.47 32.05 9.26
C GLU A 652 30.54 30.65 8.64
N TYR A 653 29.85 29.67 9.23
CA TYR A 653 29.75 28.33 8.67
C TYR A 653 28.55 28.25 7.72
N VAL A 654 28.83 28.06 6.43
CA VAL A 654 27.82 27.96 5.38
C VAL A 654 27.54 26.48 5.15
N SER A 655 26.39 26.01 5.63
CA SER A 655 25.88 24.69 5.25
C SER A 655 25.51 24.74 3.78
N THR A 656 26.10 23.89 2.94
CA THR A 656 25.53 23.60 1.63
C THR A 656 24.18 22.94 1.86
N SER A 657 23.09 23.65 1.59
CA SER A 657 21.77 23.04 1.46
C SER A 657 21.85 22.02 0.34
N VAL A 658 21.71 20.73 0.69
CA VAL A 658 21.40 19.67 -0.26
C VAL A 658 19.91 19.68 -0.53
#